data_AF-A0A3M0ZIB0-F1
#
_entry.id   AF-A0A3M0ZIB0-F1
#
_cell.length_a   1.000
_cell.length_b   1.000
_cell.length_c   1.000
_cell.angle_alpha   90.00
_cell.angle_beta   90.00
_cell.angle_gamma   90.00
#
_symmetry.space_group_name_H-M   'P 1'
#
loop_
_entity.id
_entity.type
_entity.pdbx_description
1 polymer ?
#
loop_
_entity_poly.entity_id
_entity_poly.type
_entity_poly.pdbx_seq_one_letter_code
_entity_poly.pdbx_strand_id
1 'polypeptide(L)'
;MSIPVKFDFSNYPGHLPSDCTGKDHIFSAAISITIFALLMGTAYLWEHPGVLLFSSSKYPTLVFGCIALMLWITSKPKPKLTPIGFSVGVAAVFLSDWMCRSYNLFQGPSIRGELFIGAFLGWWLILQQNRKIFIWFLFFAIFLLLHNFFSEADGRVLFGDDHATFLYRLRLLKDNFPSIPFYYPLWNRGVDARDFFATGALNVYLFFSPLIHIFNIHFIYNAIIATIIFLILPTSVFASARLTGSNFLQASLAAILSLSTSLTWYEWALRFGTVGFVFSAALVPINAILLIDLLSSPIEFTYRKAIFLTISFTLMLFWSASGLIFLPLAIAALFSARKFFKTRPVLLFMVLTLALNLLWVPLFLKVSQVGNFLFSESEQYPKSPTHAHQYADDTPPPKPFSQPPKQLYKSVKKIASPKEILLSLRKLSGLSNPLIIFLCIPGFIFIKRRLRLWFIALSIWLLICGAVLAPLKPQLELDRMLVVLLLILCIPTAYSIEELFSNSKKALSTALASLVASYVLISPFSISALLRNRTLIQYYFKLPIVDELADAIAKNSGNGRTIFAGFVLQELSSGHFAPLSYLTGKPLVASHFVHKYWWYHDVIPPEYLKRKDNGIEDFFDLNNVSLVVSHDEKWRKYFSARPNLYTMVWSKGIFTLFKRKAKSSYFLSGKGEIIDQQNNKILLRLDSKSAVIKFNYFPFLTSPQCKLSPYQVDKTMVFIRISHCVHKQAIVIKSVSPFKRLFL
;
A
#
# COMPACT_ATOMS: atom_id res chain seq x y z
N MET A 1 17.39 -23.81 33.13
CA MET A 1 16.62 -23.23 34.25
C MET A 1 15.16 -23.08 33.84
N SER A 2 14.37 -24.11 34.12
CA SER A 2 12.91 -24.13 33.94
C SER A 2 12.24 -23.47 35.15
N ILE A 3 11.83 -22.21 35.03
CA ILE A 3 10.98 -21.57 36.04
C ILE A 3 9.55 -22.06 35.77
N PRO A 4 8.93 -22.85 36.67
CA PRO A 4 7.53 -23.23 36.53
C PRO A 4 6.67 -22.02 36.84
N VAL A 5 6.24 -21.30 35.79
CA VAL A 5 5.22 -20.27 35.92
C VAL A 5 3.89 -20.97 36.14
N LYS A 6 3.49 -21.16 37.42
CA LYS A 6 2.11 -21.50 37.77
C LYS A 6 1.21 -20.34 37.34
N PHE A 7 0.53 -20.50 36.22
CA PHE A 7 -0.53 -19.58 35.81
C PHE A 7 -1.77 -19.89 36.66
N ASP A 8 -2.03 -19.05 37.65
CA ASP A 8 -3.29 -19.05 38.37
C ASP A 8 -4.39 -18.46 37.48
N PHE A 9 -5.27 -19.32 36.96
CA PHE A 9 -6.38 -18.94 36.09
C PHE A 9 -7.57 -18.36 36.86
N SER A 10 -7.59 -18.48 38.20
CA SER A 10 -8.73 -18.07 39.03
C SER A 10 -8.90 -16.56 39.14
N ASN A 11 -7.83 -15.80 38.89
CA ASN A 11 -7.80 -14.34 38.98
C ASN A 11 -8.00 -13.59 37.64
N TYR A 12 -8.52 -14.24 36.59
CA TYR A 12 -8.83 -13.54 35.34
C TYR A 12 -10.12 -12.72 35.48
N PRO A 13 -10.06 -11.37 35.49
CA PRO A 13 -11.20 -10.49 35.77
C PRO A 13 -12.13 -10.29 34.56
N GLY A 14 -12.35 -11.35 33.76
CA GLY A 14 -12.87 -11.23 32.40
C GLY A 14 -14.20 -11.93 32.11
N HIS A 15 -14.65 -12.87 32.95
CA HIS A 15 -15.98 -13.43 32.74
C HIS A 15 -17.01 -12.36 33.05
N LEU A 16 -17.88 -12.07 32.07
CA LEU A 16 -19.09 -11.31 32.34
C LEU A 16 -19.78 -11.97 33.55
N PRO A 17 -20.29 -11.19 34.51
CA PRO A 17 -21.13 -11.77 35.55
C PRO A 17 -22.19 -12.61 34.85
N SER A 18 -22.45 -13.81 35.37
CA SER A 18 -23.34 -14.86 34.81
C SER A 18 -24.77 -14.41 34.46
N ASP A 19 -25.08 -13.14 34.68
CA ASP A 19 -26.40 -12.56 34.73
C ASP A 19 -26.64 -11.61 33.53
N CYS A 20 -26.20 -12.00 32.33
CA CYS A 20 -26.71 -11.34 31.12
C CYS A 20 -28.19 -11.66 30.95
N THR A 21 -29.01 -10.62 31.00
CA THR A 21 -30.47 -10.75 30.90
C THR A 21 -30.91 -10.74 29.44
N GLY A 22 -32.12 -11.22 29.16
CA GLY A 22 -32.71 -11.10 27.81
C GLY A 22 -32.74 -9.66 27.28
N LYS A 23 -32.87 -8.67 28.17
CA LYS A 23 -32.83 -7.24 27.83
C LYS A 23 -31.47 -6.80 27.25
N ASP A 24 -30.37 -7.36 27.74
CA ASP A 24 -29.02 -7.03 27.25
C ASP A 24 -28.82 -7.49 25.79
N HIS A 25 -29.32 -8.67 25.46
CA HIS A 25 -29.29 -9.21 24.10
C HIS A 25 -30.14 -8.39 23.14
N ILE A 26 -31.35 -8.00 23.54
CA ILE A 26 -32.24 -7.17 22.70
C ILE A 26 -31.64 -5.79 22.47
N PHE A 27 -31.11 -5.14 23.50
CA PHE A 27 -30.44 -3.85 23.38
C PHE A 27 -29.25 -3.92 22.41
N SER A 28 -28.40 -4.95 22.57
CA SER A 28 -27.25 -5.18 21.70
C SER A 28 -27.65 -5.46 20.25
N ALA A 29 -28.70 -6.26 20.05
CA ALA A 29 -29.24 -6.58 18.72
C ALA A 29 -29.82 -5.32 18.04
N ALA A 30 -30.53 -4.48 18.77
CA ALA A 30 -31.06 -3.21 18.25
C ALA A 30 -29.92 -2.31 17.74
N ILE A 31 -28.85 -2.13 18.53
CA ILE A 31 -27.66 -1.37 18.09
C ILE A 31 -27.03 -2.01 16.84
N SER A 32 -26.88 -3.33 16.85
CA SER A 32 -26.28 -4.06 15.73
C SER A 32 -27.07 -3.89 14.43
N ILE A 33 -28.40 -3.93 14.48
CA ILE A 33 -29.28 -3.72 13.33
C ILE A 33 -29.23 -2.26 12.87
N THR A 34 -29.16 -1.29 13.79
CA THR A 34 -28.97 0.13 13.43
C THR A 34 -27.66 0.34 12.66
N ILE A 35 -26.57 -0.28 13.09
CA ILE A 35 -25.28 -0.23 12.38
C ILE A 35 -25.39 -0.88 11.00
N PHE A 36 -26.01 -2.06 10.92
CA PHE A 36 -26.26 -2.76 9.67
C PHE A 36 -27.04 -1.87 8.68
N ALA A 37 -28.17 -1.29 9.10
CA ALA A 37 -28.98 -0.41 8.26
C ALA A 37 -28.21 0.84 7.80
N LEU A 38 -27.42 1.44 8.69
CA LEU A 38 -26.61 2.61 8.36
C LEU A 38 -25.54 2.30 7.30
N LEU A 39 -24.82 1.19 7.45
CA LEU A 39 -23.75 0.76 6.54
C LEU A 39 -24.25 0.13 5.24
N MET A 40 -25.39 -0.57 5.27
CA MET A 40 -25.95 -1.20 4.08
C MET A 40 -26.65 -0.17 3.18
N GLY A 41 -27.38 0.77 3.79
CA GLY A 41 -28.33 1.62 3.07
C GLY A 41 -29.61 0.84 2.77
N THR A 42 -29.90 0.59 1.49
CA THR A 42 -30.99 -0.31 1.10
C THR A 42 -30.52 -1.75 1.23
N ALA A 43 -31.36 -2.60 1.83
CA ALA A 43 -31.12 -4.04 1.98
C ALA A 43 -32.32 -4.83 1.48
N TYR A 44 -32.05 -5.87 0.71
CA TYR A 44 -33.02 -6.85 0.21
C TYR A 44 -32.74 -8.19 0.86
N LEU A 45 -33.78 -8.99 1.08
CA LEU A 45 -33.67 -10.36 1.53
C LEU A 45 -33.09 -11.17 0.36
N TRP A 46 -32.02 -11.90 0.65
CA TRP A 46 -31.32 -12.79 -0.27
C TRP A 46 -30.59 -12.09 -1.42
N GLU A 47 -31.25 -11.44 -2.36
CA GLU A 47 -30.59 -10.82 -3.51
C GLU A 47 -31.33 -9.59 -4.00
N HIS A 48 -30.73 -8.82 -4.92
CA HIS A 48 -31.40 -7.69 -5.58
C HIS A 48 -31.85 -8.14 -6.98
N PRO A 49 -33.13 -7.94 -7.37
CA PRO A 49 -34.23 -7.32 -6.61
C PRO A 49 -35.09 -8.35 -5.87
N GLY A 50 -34.82 -8.61 -4.58
CA GLY A 50 -35.59 -9.50 -3.71
C GLY A 50 -36.61 -8.77 -2.84
N VAL A 51 -37.05 -9.41 -1.74
CA VAL A 51 -37.97 -8.77 -0.77
C VAL A 51 -37.23 -7.65 -0.04
N LEU A 52 -37.72 -6.42 -0.13
CA LEU A 52 -37.10 -5.27 0.54
C LEU A 52 -37.15 -5.44 2.06
N LEU A 53 -36.00 -5.65 2.72
CA LEU A 53 -35.90 -5.69 4.19
C LEU A 53 -35.91 -4.27 4.75
N PHE A 54 -35.10 -3.40 4.16
CA PHE A 54 -34.92 -2.01 4.58
C PHE A 54 -34.73 -1.13 3.35
N SER A 55 -35.50 -0.04 3.25
CA SER A 55 -35.20 1.01 2.26
C SER A 55 -34.09 1.92 2.79
N SER A 56 -33.33 2.58 1.89
CA SER A 56 -32.35 3.61 2.26
C SER A 56 -32.95 4.83 3.01
N SER A 57 -34.26 4.83 3.25
CA SER A 57 -34.93 5.82 4.09
C SER A 57 -34.36 5.80 5.51
N LYS A 58 -34.52 6.91 6.24
CA LYS A 58 -33.99 7.04 7.61
C LYS A 58 -34.74 6.16 8.63
N TYR A 59 -35.84 5.50 8.24
CA TYR A 59 -36.78 4.84 9.15
C TYR A 59 -36.18 3.67 9.94
N PRO A 60 -35.47 2.68 9.36
CA PRO A 60 -34.95 1.54 10.13
C PRO A 60 -33.91 1.97 11.17
N THR A 61 -33.00 2.86 10.78
CA THR A 61 -32.00 3.44 11.68
C THR A 61 -32.66 4.18 12.85
N LEU A 62 -33.73 4.93 12.58
CA LEU A 62 -34.51 5.61 13.61
C LEU A 62 -35.24 4.62 14.52
N VAL A 63 -35.96 3.63 13.97
CA VAL A 63 -36.75 2.67 14.76
C VAL A 63 -35.86 1.86 15.71
N PHE A 64 -34.83 1.18 15.19
CA PHE A 64 -33.96 0.36 16.05
C PHE A 64 -33.08 1.23 16.96
N GLY A 65 -32.70 2.43 16.52
CA GLY A 65 -32.02 3.41 17.36
C GLY A 65 -32.88 3.87 18.54
N CYS A 66 -34.16 4.15 18.29
CA CYS A 66 -35.14 4.49 19.32
C CYS A 66 -35.39 3.33 20.28
N ILE A 67 -35.49 2.08 19.79
CA ILE A 67 -35.62 0.90 20.65
C ILE A 67 -34.40 0.77 21.58
N ALA A 68 -33.19 0.87 21.04
CA ALA A 68 -31.96 0.81 21.84
C ALA A 68 -31.95 1.94 22.89
N LEU A 69 -32.28 3.17 22.49
CA LEU A 69 -32.35 4.32 23.38
C LEU A 69 -33.40 4.13 24.48
N MET A 70 -34.60 3.68 24.15
CA MET A 70 -35.67 3.42 25.12
C MET A 70 -35.27 2.35 26.13
N LEU A 71 -34.69 1.23 25.67
CA LEU A 71 -34.18 0.17 26.55
C LEU A 71 -33.08 0.70 27.48
N TRP A 72 -32.19 1.54 26.96
CA TRP A 72 -31.16 2.16 27.78
C TRP A 72 -31.73 3.11 28.84
N ILE A 73 -32.72 3.93 28.49
CA ILE A 73 -33.36 4.87 29.42
C ILE A 73 -34.15 4.13 30.51
N THR A 74 -34.97 3.16 30.12
CA THR A 74 -35.95 2.50 31.01
C THR A 74 -35.38 1.38 31.86
N SER A 75 -34.27 0.76 31.47
CA SER A 75 -33.72 -0.37 32.22
C SER A 75 -32.82 0.07 33.37
N LYS A 76 -33.08 -0.49 34.56
CA LYS A 76 -32.20 -0.46 35.73
C LYS A 76 -31.95 -1.92 36.16
N PRO A 77 -30.71 -2.44 36.15
CA PRO A 77 -29.47 -1.80 35.71
C PRO A 77 -29.45 -1.48 34.20
N LYS A 78 -28.53 -0.62 33.78
CA LYS A 78 -28.36 -0.26 32.35
C LYS A 78 -27.97 -1.51 31.54
N PRO A 79 -28.54 -1.68 30.33
CA PRO A 79 -28.28 -2.87 29.54
C PRO A 79 -26.83 -2.89 29.06
N LYS A 80 -26.23 -4.08 29.04
CA LYS A 80 -24.84 -4.32 28.62
C LYS A 80 -24.78 -4.72 27.15
N LEU A 81 -23.66 -4.42 26.49
CA LEU A 81 -23.40 -4.91 25.14
C LEU A 81 -22.95 -6.38 25.22
N THR A 82 -23.53 -7.24 24.39
CA THR A 82 -23.29 -8.68 24.39
C THR A 82 -22.91 -9.18 22.99
N PRO A 83 -21.94 -10.11 22.86
CA PRO A 83 -21.59 -10.71 21.57
C PRO A 83 -22.76 -11.39 20.86
N ILE A 84 -23.65 -12.05 21.63
CA ILE A 84 -24.85 -12.71 21.10
C ILE A 84 -25.75 -11.71 20.36
N GLY A 85 -26.05 -10.55 20.97
CA GLY A 85 -26.89 -9.56 20.31
C GLY A 85 -26.25 -8.95 19.06
N PHE A 86 -24.94 -8.71 19.06
CA PHE A 86 -24.22 -8.25 17.85
C PHE A 86 -24.11 -9.30 16.75
N SER A 87 -24.23 -10.59 17.08
CA SER A 87 -24.28 -11.67 16.09
C SER A 87 -25.56 -11.61 15.25
N VAL A 88 -26.61 -10.91 15.71
CA VAL A 88 -27.82 -10.63 14.91
C VAL A 88 -27.49 -9.75 13.70
N GLY A 89 -26.54 -8.81 13.81
CA GLY A 89 -26.06 -8.05 12.65
C GLY A 89 -25.35 -8.93 11.62
N VAL A 90 -24.56 -9.91 12.09
CA VAL A 90 -23.92 -10.90 11.21
C VAL A 90 -24.96 -11.78 10.51
N ALA A 91 -26.02 -12.17 11.22
CA ALA A 91 -27.16 -12.86 10.63
C ALA A 91 -27.89 -12.00 9.59
N ALA A 92 -28.07 -10.70 9.85
CA ALA A 92 -28.65 -9.78 8.88
C ALA A 92 -27.79 -9.65 7.61
N VAL A 93 -26.46 -9.61 7.74
CA VAL A 93 -25.56 -9.66 6.57
C VAL A 93 -25.78 -10.93 5.76
N PHE A 94 -25.79 -12.10 6.41
CA PHE A 94 -26.01 -13.39 5.75
C PHE A 94 -27.34 -13.45 4.98
N LEU A 95 -28.42 -12.97 5.59
CA LEU A 95 -29.78 -12.97 5.03
C LEU A 95 -30.02 -11.87 3.99
N SER A 96 -29.11 -10.91 3.82
CA SER A 96 -29.30 -9.77 2.91
C SER A 96 -28.51 -9.88 1.62
N ASP A 97 -28.84 -9.02 0.65
CA ASP A 97 -28.11 -8.81 -0.60
C ASP A 97 -26.68 -8.26 -0.40
N TRP A 98 -26.24 -7.99 0.85
CA TRP A 98 -24.85 -7.63 1.15
C TRP A 98 -23.89 -8.68 0.59
N MET A 99 -24.23 -9.96 0.73
CA MET A 99 -23.44 -11.08 0.23
C MET A 99 -23.42 -11.19 -1.31
N CYS A 100 -24.38 -10.57 -1.99
CA CYS A 100 -24.48 -10.57 -3.45
C CYS A 100 -23.80 -9.35 -4.11
N ARG A 101 -23.23 -8.43 -3.32
CA ARG A 101 -22.55 -7.25 -3.86
C ARG A 101 -21.27 -7.68 -4.58
N SER A 102 -21.08 -7.12 -5.78
CA SER A 102 -19.94 -7.39 -6.66
C SER A 102 -18.58 -7.25 -5.96
N TYR A 103 -18.44 -6.27 -5.07
CA TYR A 103 -17.23 -6.04 -4.28
C TYR A 103 -17.44 -6.39 -2.80
N ASN A 104 -17.66 -7.67 -2.50
CA ASN A 104 -17.64 -8.22 -1.14
C ASN A 104 -16.39 -9.06 -0.90
N LEU A 105 -15.89 -9.18 0.33
CA LEU A 105 -14.83 -10.14 0.69
C LEU A 105 -15.23 -11.59 0.44
N PHE A 106 -16.47 -11.92 0.76
CA PHE A 106 -17.04 -13.26 0.59
C PHE A 106 -17.76 -13.30 -0.76
N GLN A 107 -17.01 -13.48 -1.85
CA GLN A 107 -17.54 -13.53 -3.22
C GLN A 107 -17.85 -14.96 -3.66
N GLY A 108 -18.80 -15.09 -4.58
CA GLY A 108 -19.09 -16.32 -5.30
C GLY A 108 -20.59 -16.63 -5.31
N PRO A 109 -21.12 -17.24 -6.39
CA PRO A 109 -22.52 -17.63 -6.46
C PRO A 109 -22.91 -18.62 -5.35
N SER A 110 -21.93 -19.40 -4.84
CA SER A 110 -22.09 -20.42 -3.80
C SER A 110 -21.80 -19.96 -2.38
N ILE A 111 -21.47 -18.69 -2.14
CA ILE A 111 -20.86 -18.28 -0.86
C ILE A 111 -21.76 -18.56 0.35
N ARG A 112 -23.08 -18.45 0.20
CA ARG A 112 -24.03 -18.83 1.27
C ARG A 112 -24.01 -20.33 1.55
N GLY A 113 -23.89 -21.16 0.51
CA GLY A 113 -23.74 -22.61 0.66
C GLY A 113 -22.46 -22.97 1.43
N GLU A 114 -21.35 -22.30 1.11
CA GLU A 114 -20.10 -22.45 1.85
C GLU A 114 -20.25 -22.02 3.31
N LEU A 115 -20.92 -20.91 3.58
CA LEU A 115 -21.23 -20.46 4.94
C LEU A 115 -22.20 -21.40 5.67
N PHE A 116 -23.13 -22.07 4.99
CA PHE A 116 -23.96 -23.11 5.59
C PHE A 116 -23.14 -24.32 6.01
N ILE A 117 -22.24 -24.81 5.14
CA ILE A 117 -21.33 -25.91 5.45
C ILE A 117 -20.42 -25.53 6.62
N GLY A 118 -19.84 -24.32 6.58
CA GLY A 118 -19.04 -23.78 7.66
C GLY A 118 -19.83 -23.64 8.97
N ALA A 119 -21.12 -23.31 8.91
CA ALA A 119 -21.97 -23.18 10.08
C ALA A 119 -22.30 -24.54 10.69
N PHE A 120 -22.57 -25.55 9.87
CA PHE A 120 -22.74 -26.92 10.33
C PHE A 120 -21.47 -27.45 11.01
N LEU A 121 -20.30 -27.24 10.40
CA LEU A 121 -19.02 -27.61 11.01
C LEU A 121 -18.75 -26.82 12.30
N GLY A 122 -19.02 -25.52 12.31
CA GLY A 122 -18.90 -24.66 13.48
C GLY A 122 -19.80 -25.10 14.62
N TRP A 123 -21.05 -25.46 14.32
CA TRP A 123 -22.02 -26.02 15.28
C TRP A 123 -21.47 -27.30 15.93
N TRP A 124 -21.00 -28.24 15.12
CA TRP A 124 -20.40 -29.47 15.61
C TRP A 124 -19.19 -29.20 16.51
N LEU A 125 -18.28 -28.30 16.12
CA LEU A 125 -17.11 -27.94 16.93
C LEU A 125 -17.46 -27.28 18.26
N ILE A 126 -18.51 -26.45 18.28
CA ILE A 126 -19.01 -25.81 19.50
C ILE A 126 -19.60 -26.87 20.44
N LEU A 127 -20.40 -27.81 19.92
CA LEU A 127 -20.98 -28.91 20.71
C LEU A 127 -19.91 -29.82 21.32
N GLN A 128 -18.86 -30.14 20.56
CA GLN A 128 -17.75 -30.96 21.04
C GLN A 128 -16.83 -30.22 22.02
N GLN A 129 -17.05 -28.93 22.24
CA GLN A 129 -16.18 -28.03 23.01
C GLN A 129 -14.70 -28.04 22.55
N ASN A 130 -14.41 -28.58 21.36
CA ASN A 130 -13.07 -28.73 20.82
C ASN A 130 -12.60 -27.46 20.09
N ARG A 131 -12.62 -26.35 20.82
CA ARG A 131 -12.29 -25.02 20.28
C ARG A 131 -10.80 -24.88 19.95
N LYS A 132 -9.95 -25.77 20.47
CA LYS A 132 -8.50 -25.80 20.16
C LYS A 132 -8.23 -26.04 18.68
N ILE A 133 -9.18 -26.57 17.91
CA ILE A 133 -9.04 -26.76 16.47
C ILE A 133 -8.75 -25.44 15.73
N PHE A 134 -9.24 -24.30 16.22
CA PHE A 134 -8.96 -23.00 15.61
C PHE A 134 -7.48 -22.59 15.69
N ILE A 135 -6.72 -23.15 16.65
CA ILE A 135 -5.26 -22.95 16.72
C ILE A 135 -4.59 -23.67 15.54
N TRP A 136 -4.97 -24.92 15.27
CA TRP A 136 -4.48 -25.68 14.12
C TRP A 136 -4.97 -25.09 12.80
N PHE A 137 -6.20 -24.59 12.78
CA PHE A 137 -6.79 -23.96 11.62
C PHE A 137 -6.04 -22.69 11.20
N LEU A 138 -5.42 -21.95 12.13
CA LEU A 138 -4.53 -20.83 11.77
C LEU A 138 -3.36 -21.30 10.90
N PHE A 139 -2.68 -22.38 11.30
CA PHE A 139 -1.55 -22.91 10.52
C PHE A 139 -2.01 -23.46 9.17
N PHE A 140 -3.14 -24.16 9.15
CA PHE A 140 -3.75 -24.61 7.90
C PHE A 140 -4.10 -23.43 6.98
N ALA A 141 -4.70 -22.36 7.51
CA ALA A 141 -5.05 -21.17 6.76
C ALA A 141 -3.80 -20.52 6.15
N ILE A 142 -2.74 -20.32 6.94
CA ILE A 142 -1.47 -19.77 6.45
C ILE A 142 -0.90 -20.65 5.33
N PHE A 143 -0.85 -21.97 5.54
CA PHE A 143 -0.35 -22.91 4.53
C PHE A 143 -1.18 -22.88 3.25
N LEU A 144 -2.52 -22.91 3.37
CA LEU A 144 -3.44 -22.83 2.24
C LEU A 144 -3.19 -21.57 1.42
N LEU A 145 -3.08 -20.40 2.06
CA LEU A 145 -2.87 -19.13 1.37
C LEU A 145 -1.50 -19.06 0.70
N LEU A 146 -0.44 -19.52 1.38
CA LEU A 146 0.89 -19.62 0.80
C LEU A 146 0.90 -20.53 -0.43
N HIS A 147 0.33 -21.73 -0.31
CA HIS A 147 0.26 -22.69 -1.41
C HIS A 147 -0.48 -22.11 -2.61
N ASN A 148 -1.65 -21.49 -2.40
CA ASN A 148 -2.42 -20.91 -3.50
C ASN A 148 -1.72 -19.72 -4.15
N PHE A 149 -1.07 -18.85 -3.37
CA PHE A 149 -0.30 -17.74 -3.93
C PHE A 149 0.86 -18.21 -4.80
N PHE A 150 1.66 -19.16 -4.33
CA PHE A 150 2.79 -19.69 -5.11
C PHE A 150 2.35 -20.57 -6.28
N SER A 151 1.26 -21.31 -6.13
CA SER A 151 0.66 -22.07 -7.23
C SER A 151 0.14 -21.16 -8.34
N GLU A 152 -0.49 -20.03 -8.01
CA GLU A 152 -0.92 -19.04 -9.00
C GLU A 152 0.28 -18.34 -9.66
N ALA A 153 1.32 -18.04 -8.87
CA ALA A 153 2.53 -17.42 -9.38
C ALA A 153 3.21 -18.29 -10.45
N ASP A 154 3.26 -19.61 -10.25
CA ASP A 154 3.87 -20.56 -11.18
C ASP A 154 5.30 -20.13 -11.57
N GLY A 155 6.10 -19.76 -10.55
CA GLY A 155 7.46 -19.23 -10.72
C GLY A 155 7.57 -17.81 -11.30
N ARG A 156 6.48 -17.20 -11.77
CA ARG A 156 6.48 -15.83 -12.29
C ARG A 156 6.50 -14.80 -11.17
N VAL A 157 7.18 -13.69 -11.40
CA VAL A 157 7.31 -12.59 -10.43
C VAL A 157 6.06 -11.73 -10.44
N LEU A 158 5.54 -11.37 -9.26
CA LEU A 158 4.45 -10.42 -9.12
C LEU A 158 4.87 -9.05 -9.69
N PHE A 159 4.08 -8.49 -10.61
CA PHE A 159 4.55 -7.40 -11.48
C PHE A 159 3.55 -6.26 -11.68
N GLY A 160 2.25 -6.51 -11.43
CA GLY A 160 1.20 -5.51 -11.61
C GLY A 160 1.45 -4.21 -10.82
N ASP A 161 1.12 -3.09 -11.44
CA ASP A 161 1.18 -1.75 -10.85
C ASP A 161 2.56 -1.42 -10.23
N ASP A 162 2.61 -0.90 -9.00
CA ASP A 162 3.85 -0.53 -8.31
C ASP A 162 4.70 -1.73 -7.90
N HIS A 163 4.27 -3.00 -8.08
CA HIS A 163 5.15 -4.14 -7.79
C HIS A 163 6.43 -4.10 -8.62
N ALA A 164 6.32 -3.81 -9.91
CA ALA A 164 7.48 -3.64 -10.78
C ALA A 164 8.41 -2.52 -10.28
N THR A 165 7.86 -1.37 -9.93
CA THR A 165 8.64 -0.25 -9.40
C THR A 165 9.26 -0.57 -8.04
N PHE A 166 8.53 -1.27 -7.16
CA PHE A 166 9.01 -1.64 -5.83
C PHE A 166 10.14 -2.67 -5.91
N LEU A 167 10.01 -3.68 -6.79
CA LEU A 167 11.08 -4.62 -7.13
C LEU A 167 12.34 -3.88 -7.59
N TYR A 168 12.17 -2.93 -8.50
CA TYR A 168 13.26 -2.08 -8.99
C TYR A 168 13.91 -1.26 -7.86
N ARG A 169 13.12 -0.68 -6.95
CA ARG A 169 13.63 0.06 -5.77
C ARG A 169 14.45 -0.83 -4.84
N LEU A 170 14.01 -2.06 -4.57
CA LEU A 170 14.79 -3.01 -3.76
C LEU A 170 16.13 -3.33 -4.43
N ARG A 171 16.16 -3.45 -5.75
CA ARG A 171 17.42 -3.65 -6.49
C ARG A 171 18.35 -2.46 -6.37
N LEU A 172 17.84 -1.25 -6.56
CA LEU A 172 18.62 -0.03 -6.36
C LEU A 172 19.16 0.09 -4.93
N LEU A 173 18.39 -0.30 -3.92
CA LEU A 173 18.83 -0.31 -2.52
C LEU A 173 19.92 -1.35 -2.28
N LYS A 174 19.80 -2.56 -2.85
CA LYS A 174 20.87 -3.59 -2.78
C LYS A 174 22.20 -3.04 -3.29
N ASP A 175 22.17 -2.30 -4.39
CA ASP A 175 23.39 -1.82 -5.05
C ASP A 175 23.95 -0.53 -4.43
N ASN A 176 23.14 0.28 -3.72
CA ASN A 176 23.54 1.64 -3.30
C ASN A 176 23.41 1.92 -1.80
N PHE A 177 22.69 1.13 -1.01
CA PHE A 177 22.57 1.38 0.43
C PHE A 177 23.91 1.17 1.14
N PRO A 178 24.36 2.07 2.04
CA PRO A 178 23.60 3.18 2.67
C PRO A 178 23.69 4.54 1.95
N SER A 179 24.29 4.62 0.75
CA SER A 179 24.51 5.85 -0.01
C SER A 179 23.26 6.32 -0.78
N ILE A 180 22.15 6.58 -0.06
CA ILE A 180 20.90 7.12 -0.62
C ILE A 180 20.59 8.54 -0.08
N PRO A 181 19.97 9.44 -0.85
CA PRO A 181 19.69 9.32 -2.29
C PRO A 181 20.98 9.41 -3.12
N PHE A 182 20.91 8.95 -4.37
CA PHE A 182 22.03 8.94 -5.31
C PHE A 182 21.61 9.40 -6.72
N TYR A 183 22.59 9.68 -7.58
CA TYR A 183 22.32 10.06 -8.97
C TYR A 183 22.15 8.82 -9.86
N TYR A 184 21.03 8.68 -10.56
CA TYR A 184 20.79 7.53 -11.43
C TYR A 184 20.81 7.92 -12.90
N PRO A 185 21.91 7.69 -13.65
CA PRO A 185 22.09 8.16 -15.02
C PRO A 185 21.26 7.39 -16.07
N LEU A 186 20.77 6.19 -15.73
CA LEU A 186 20.11 5.30 -16.69
C LEU A 186 18.63 5.63 -16.93
N TRP A 187 18.03 6.57 -16.18
CA TRP A 187 16.70 7.09 -16.47
C TRP A 187 16.75 8.58 -16.79
N ASN A 188 16.04 9.01 -17.84
CA ASN A 188 15.75 10.41 -18.16
C ASN A 188 16.97 11.33 -18.11
N ARG A 189 18.12 10.86 -18.64
CA ARG A 189 19.42 11.54 -18.66
C ARG A 189 20.04 11.78 -17.27
N GLY A 190 19.56 11.12 -16.23
CA GLY A 190 19.98 11.36 -14.85
C GLY A 190 18.84 11.88 -13.99
N VAL A 191 18.51 11.12 -12.94
CA VAL A 191 17.52 11.52 -11.93
C VAL A 191 18.11 11.46 -10.52
N ASP A 192 17.55 12.25 -9.61
CA ASP A 192 17.81 12.10 -8.18
C ASP A 192 16.95 10.97 -7.62
N ALA A 193 17.56 9.79 -7.41
CA ALA A 193 16.86 8.61 -6.94
C ALA A 193 16.56 8.74 -5.44
N ARG A 194 15.37 9.27 -5.12
CA ARG A 194 14.95 9.62 -3.75
C ARG A 194 13.67 8.95 -3.27
N ASP A 195 12.96 8.26 -4.14
CA ASP A 195 11.61 7.75 -3.86
C ASP A 195 11.56 6.64 -2.80
N PHE A 196 12.72 6.15 -2.35
CA PHE A 196 12.84 5.15 -1.27
C PHE A 196 12.21 5.62 0.04
N PHE A 197 12.29 6.92 0.35
CA PHE A 197 11.79 7.47 1.61
C PHE A 197 10.27 7.62 1.64
N ALA A 198 9.64 8.03 0.53
CA ALA A 198 8.20 8.25 0.48
C ALA A 198 7.42 6.93 0.35
N THR A 199 8.00 5.93 -0.32
CA THR A 199 7.32 4.67 -0.62
C THR A 199 7.44 3.60 0.46
N GLY A 200 8.25 3.85 1.48
CA GLY A 200 8.53 2.88 2.53
C GLY A 200 9.47 1.76 2.12
N ALA A 201 10.07 1.77 0.93
CA ALA A 201 10.93 0.66 0.45
C ALA A 201 12.06 0.27 1.42
N LEU A 202 12.52 1.22 2.25
CA LEU A 202 13.54 0.98 3.27
C LEU A 202 13.11 -0.02 4.36
N ASN A 203 11.83 -0.08 4.73
CA ASN A 203 11.40 -1.02 5.78
C ASN A 203 11.55 -2.48 5.34
N VAL A 204 11.07 -2.78 4.13
CA VAL A 204 11.18 -4.10 3.52
C VAL A 204 12.64 -4.42 3.25
N TYR A 205 13.39 -3.47 2.67
CA TYR A 205 14.81 -3.69 2.39
C TYR A 205 15.60 -4.02 3.65
N LEU A 206 15.45 -3.27 4.73
CA LEU A 206 16.22 -3.50 5.96
C LEU A 206 15.84 -4.82 6.64
N PHE A 207 14.54 -5.12 6.73
CA PHE A 207 14.06 -6.38 7.33
C PHE A 207 14.50 -7.61 6.54
N PHE A 208 14.42 -7.55 5.21
CA PHE A 208 14.81 -8.65 4.32
C PHE A 208 16.24 -8.55 3.79
N SER A 209 17.07 -7.64 4.32
CA SER A 209 18.42 -7.37 3.80
C SER A 209 19.31 -8.62 3.74
N PRO A 210 19.28 -9.56 4.71
CA PRO A 210 20.08 -10.79 4.58
C PRO A 210 19.69 -11.61 3.34
N LEU A 211 18.39 -11.82 3.12
CA LEU A 211 17.90 -12.57 1.95
C LEU A 211 18.17 -11.83 0.64
N ILE A 212 17.98 -10.52 0.63
CA ILE A 212 18.21 -9.67 -0.55
C ILE A 212 19.67 -9.70 -0.99
N HIS A 213 20.63 -9.79 -0.06
CA HIS A 213 22.04 -9.89 -0.40
C HIS A 213 22.44 -11.30 -0.84
N ILE A 214 21.90 -12.34 -0.20
CA ILE A 214 22.21 -13.75 -0.51
C ILE A 214 21.62 -14.17 -1.85
N PHE A 215 20.39 -13.78 -2.18
CA PHE A 215 19.67 -14.25 -3.36
C PHE A 215 19.45 -13.15 -4.40
N ASN A 216 19.11 -13.54 -5.64
CA ASN A 216 18.62 -12.58 -6.63
C ASN A 216 17.20 -12.15 -6.24
N ILE A 217 16.98 -10.84 -6.17
CA ILE A 217 15.70 -10.24 -5.76
C ILE A 217 14.54 -10.75 -6.62
N HIS A 218 14.75 -11.00 -7.91
CA HIS A 218 13.71 -11.55 -8.79
C HIS A 218 13.18 -12.90 -8.29
N PHE A 219 14.04 -13.77 -7.74
CA PHE A 219 13.63 -15.09 -7.25
C PHE A 219 12.93 -15.02 -5.88
N ILE A 220 13.34 -14.09 -5.01
CA ILE A 220 12.79 -14.00 -3.65
C ILE A 220 11.66 -12.98 -3.50
N TYR A 221 11.34 -12.19 -4.53
CA TYR A 221 10.35 -11.11 -4.42
C TYR A 221 8.98 -11.62 -3.97
N ASN A 222 8.46 -12.67 -4.62
CA ASN A 222 7.19 -13.27 -4.22
C ASN A 222 7.24 -13.82 -2.79
N ALA A 223 8.37 -14.40 -2.37
CA ALA A 223 8.54 -14.89 -1.01
C ALA A 223 8.54 -13.75 0.03
N ILE A 224 9.13 -12.59 -0.31
CA ILE A 224 9.04 -11.38 0.51
C ILE A 224 7.56 -10.98 0.67
N ILE A 225 6.83 -10.81 -0.43
CA ILE A 225 5.41 -10.41 -0.39
C ILE A 225 4.56 -11.39 0.41
N ALA A 226 4.70 -12.69 0.15
CA ALA A 226 3.98 -13.75 0.85
C ALA A 226 4.30 -13.76 2.36
N THR A 227 5.57 -13.55 2.73
CA THR A 227 5.97 -13.46 4.15
C THR A 227 5.30 -12.29 4.84
N ILE A 228 5.22 -11.12 4.19
CA ILE A 228 4.60 -9.93 4.79
C ILE A 228 3.11 -10.19 5.07
N ILE A 229 2.38 -10.68 4.05
CA ILE A 229 0.92 -10.79 4.09
C ILE A 229 0.47 -11.99 4.94
N PHE A 230 1.14 -13.14 4.81
CA PHE A 230 0.67 -14.40 5.41
C PHE A 230 1.44 -14.83 6.66
N LEU A 231 2.58 -14.21 6.98
CA LEU A 231 3.35 -14.55 8.18
C LEU A 231 3.47 -13.37 9.14
N ILE A 232 3.99 -12.23 8.68
CA ILE A 232 4.26 -11.07 9.54
C ILE A 232 2.96 -10.49 10.09
N LEU A 233 1.95 -10.26 9.23
CA LEU A 233 0.67 -9.74 9.68
C LEU A 233 -0.01 -10.61 10.77
N PRO A 234 -0.31 -11.90 10.53
CA PRO A 234 -0.98 -12.72 11.54
C PRO A 234 -0.12 -12.91 12.79
N THR A 235 1.22 -12.99 12.65
CA THR A 235 2.12 -13.07 13.82
C THR A 235 2.08 -11.80 14.66
N SER A 236 2.05 -10.62 14.02
CA SER A 236 1.94 -9.33 14.69
C SER A 236 0.61 -9.19 15.44
N VAL A 237 -0.51 -9.58 14.81
CA VAL A 237 -1.83 -9.57 15.44
C VAL A 237 -1.92 -10.61 16.57
N PHE A 238 -1.42 -11.82 16.36
CA PHE A 238 -1.35 -12.87 17.38
C PHE A 238 -0.55 -12.40 18.60
N ALA A 239 0.67 -11.91 18.39
CA ALA A 239 1.52 -11.41 19.46
C ALA A 239 0.87 -10.23 20.18
N SER A 240 0.22 -9.33 19.44
CA SER A 240 -0.50 -8.20 20.02
C SER A 240 -1.64 -8.64 20.93
N ALA A 241 -2.47 -9.59 20.47
CA ALA A 241 -3.50 -10.19 21.30
C ALA A 241 -2.91 -10.90 22.53
N ARG A 242 -1.78 -11.60 22.40
CA ARG A 242 -1.13 -12.23 23.58
C ARG A 242 -0.67 -11.19 24.60
N LEU A 243 -0.16 -10.04 24.15
CA LEU A 243 0.22 -8.93 25.03
C LEU A 243 -0.97 -8.24 25.71
N THR A 244 -2.19 -8.31 25.15
CA THR A 244 -3.41 -7.88 25.88
C THR A 244 -3.79 -8.84 27.01
N GLY A 245 -3.13 -9.99 27.12
CA GLY A 245 -3.43 -11.06 28.07
C GLY A 245 -4.49 -12.05 27.58
N SER A 246 -4.83 -12.02 26.30
CA SER A 246 -5.74 -13.00 25.68
C SER A 246 -5.16 -14.41 25.77
N ASN A 247 -5.99 -15.45 25.73
CA ASN A 247 -5.53 -16.84 25.66
C ASN A 247 -5.06 -17.22 24.23
N PHE A 248 -4.49 -18.41 24.04
CA PHE A 248 -3.99 -18.85 22.72
C PHE A 248 -5.10 -18.95 21.67
N LEU A 249 -6.31 -19.33 22.07
CA LEU A 249 -7.46 -19.43 21.17
C LEU A 249 -7.87 -18.04 20.64
N GLN A 250 -8.05 -17.07 21.53
CA GLN A 250 -8.36 -15.68 21.19
C GLN A 250 -7.28 -15.07 20.28
N ALA A 251 -6.00 -15.29 20.60
CA ALA A 251 -4.90 -14.82 19.74
C ALA A 251 -4.92 -15.48 18.35
N SER A 252 -5.24 -16.78 18.27
CA SER A 252 -5.34 -17.50 16.99
C SER A 252 -6.53 -17.01 16.15
N LEU A 253 -7.68 -16.77 16.78
CA LEU A 253 -8.85 -16.19 16.13
C LEU A 253 -8.54 -14.79 15.59
N ALA A 254 -7.85 -13.94 16.36
CA ALA A 254 -7.43 -12.62 15.90
C ALA A 254 -6.49 -12.72 14.68
N ALA A 255 -5.57 -13.68 14.68
CA ALA A 255 -4.67 -13.93 13.57
C ALA A 255 -5.40 -14.44 12.30
N ILE A 256 -6.36 -15.37 12.44
CA ILE A 256 -7.20 -15.84 11.32
C ILE A 256 -8.01 -14.67 10.73
N LEU A 257 -8.60 -13.84 11.59
CA LEU A 257 -9.32 -12.64 11.14
C LEU A 257 -8.40 -11.68 10.39
N SER A 258 -7.14 -11.53 10.84
CA SER A 258 -6.18 -10.64 10.18
C SER A 258 -5.89 -11.05 8.73
N LEU A 259 -5.86 -12.36 8.45
CA LEU A 259 -5.72 -12.89 7.09
C LEU A 259 -6.93 -12.57 6.21
N SER A 260 -8.07 -12.20 6.77
CA SER A 260 -9.32 -11.97 6.03
C SER A 260 -9.98 -10.69 6.49
N THR A 261 -9.21 -9.61 6.67
CA THR A 261 -9.74 -8.34 7.18
C THR A 261 -10.63 -7.62 6.17
N SER A 262 -10.14 -7.44 4.95
CA SER A 262 -10.86 -6.80 3.86
C SER A 262 -10.26 -7.14 2.50
N LEU A 263 -11.05 -6.95 1.44
CA LEU A 263 -10.55 -6.96 0.06
C LEU A 263 -9.54 -5.85 -0.17
N THR A 264 -9.76 -4.69 0.43
CA THR A 264 -8.90 -3.51 0.27
C THR A 264 -7.48 -3.79 0.76
N TRP A 265 -7.30 -4.61 1.80
CA TRP A 265 -5.97 -5.07 2.22
C TRP A 265 -5.22 -5.77 1.08
N TYR A 266 -5.87 -6.71 0.40
CA TYR A 266 -5.29 -7.44 -0.72
C TYR A 266 -5.15 -6.60 -1.99
N GLU A 267 -6.04 -5.63 -2.19
CA GLU A 267 -5.92 -4.66 -3.29
C GLU A 267 -4.62 -3.85 -3.15
N TRP A 268 -4.34 -3.30 -1.96
CA TRP A 268 -3.09 -2.60 -1.70
C TRP A 268 -1.87 -3.52 -1.78
N ALA A 269 -2.01 -4.75 -1.30
CA ALA A 269 -0.88 -5.68 -1.16
C ALA A 269 -0.48 -6.42 -2.44
N LEU A 270 -1.45 -6.76 -3.31
CA LEU A 270 -1.23 -7.59 -4.50
C LEU A 270 -1.54 -6.87 -5.81
N ARG A 271 -2.57 -6.02 -5.85
CA ARG A 271 -2.96 -5.32 -7.08
C ARG A 271 -2.15 -4.06 -7.28
N PHE A 272 -2.14 -3.16 -6.28
CA PHE A 272 -1.47 -1.87 -6.37
C PHE A 272 0.02 -1.94 -6.08
N GLY A 273 0.49 -2.91 -5.30
CA GLY A 273 1.91 -3.05 -4.98
C GLY A 273 2.47 -1.98 -4.05
N THR A 274 1.67 -1.44 -3.13
CA THR A 274 2.11 -0.47 -2.12
C THR A 274 2.80 -1.15 -0.93
N VAL A 275 3.80 -1.98 -1.23
CA VAL A 275 4.40 -2.94 -0.31
C VAL A 275 4.96 -2.29 0.96
N GLY A 276 5.54 -1.09 0.86
CA GLY A 276 6.05 -0.36 2.04
C GLY A 276 4.94 0.02 3.03
N PHE A 277 3.76 0.43 2.53
CA PHE A 277 2.57 0.64 3.37
C PHE A 277 2.12 -0.67 4.01
N VAL A 278 2.00 -1.74 3.21
CA VAL A 278 1.50 -3.05 3.65
C VAL A 278 2.38 -3.60 4.78
N PHE A 279 3.70 -3.50 4.64
CA PHE A 279 4.64 -3.90 5.69
C PHE A 279 4.47 -3.08 6.97
N SER A 280 4.42 -1.75 6.85
CA SER A 280 4.20 -0.88 8.01
C SER A 280 2.86 -1.16 8.70
N ALA A 281 1.78 -1.32 7.94
CA ALA A 281 0.45 -1.65 8.46
C ALA A 281 0.43 -3.00 9.18
N ALA A 282 1.15 -4.01 8.68
CA ALA A 282 1.30 -5.30 9.34
C ALA A 282 1.99 -5.19 10.72
N LEU A 283 2.86 -4.19 10.92
CA LEU A 283 3.52 -3.92 12.21
C LEU A 283 2.71 -3.04 13.16
N VAL A 284 1.63 -2.40 12.70
CA VAL A 284 0.81 -1.51 13.54
C VAL A 284 0.22 -2.23 14.77
N PRO A 285 -0.38 -3.43 14.67
CA PRO A 285 -0.99 -4.10 15.81
C PRO A 285 -0.02 -4.31 16.98
N ILE A 286 1.21 -4.75 16.69
CA ILE A 286 2.22 -4.99 17.71
C ILE A 286 2.81 -3.68 18.29
N ASN A 287 3.04 -2.67 17.43
CA ASN A 287 3.50 -1.36 17.89
C ASN A 287 2.44 -0.64 18.73
N ALA A 288 1.17 -0.75 18.36
CA ALA A 288 0.06 -0.17 19.11
C ALA A 288 -0.02 -0.72 20.53
N ILE A 289 -0.01 -2.05 20.71
CA ILE A 289 -0.11 -2.62 22.06
C ILE A 289 1.12 -2.28 22.92
N LEU A 290 2.33 -2.27 22.35
CA LEU A 290 3.54 -1.95 23.09
C LEU A 290 3.57 -0.49 23.52
N LEU A 291 3.11 0.43 22.68
CA LEU A 291 2.95 1.84 23.04
C LEU A 291 1.86 2.04 24.10
N ILE A 292 0.72 1.35 23.97
CA ILE A 292 -0.35 1.41 24.96
C ILE A 292 0.12 0.87 26.32
N ASP A 293 0.87 -0.23 26.32
CA ASP A 293 1.49 -0.83 27.51
C ASP A 293 2.48 0.15 28.16
N LEU A 294 3.35 0.78 27.35
CA LEU A 294 4.28 1.84 27.78
C LEU A 294 3.54 3.01 28.44
N LEU A 295 2.44 3.49 27.86
CA LEU A 295 1.63 4.58 28.43
C LEU A 295 0.92 4.15 29.72
N SER A 296 0.44 2.91 29.79
CA SER A 296 -0.42 2.43 30.87
C SER A 296 0.36 2.01 32.11
N SER A 297 1.56 1.45 31.96
CA SER A 297 2.37 0.93 33.07
C SER A 297 3.87 1.07 32.79
N PRO A 298 4.42 2.30 32.79
CA PRO A 298 5.80 2.56 32.39
C PRO A 298 6.84 1.83 33.24
N ILE A 299 6.52 1.62 34.53
CA ILE A 299 7.41 0.96 35.51
C ILE A 299 7.60 -0.52 35.18
N GLU A 300 6.59 -1.17 34.59
CA GLU A 300 6.61 -2.59 34.22
C GLU A 300 7.21 -2.82 32.81
N PHE A 301 7.61 -1.75 32.12
CA PHE A 301 8.11 -1.82 30.76
C PHE A 301 9.57 -2.29 30.72
N THR A 302 9.83 -3.44 30.10
CA THR A 302 11.14 -4.09 30.12
C THR A 302 12.06 -3.64 28.99
N TYR A 303 13.38 -3.81 29.16
CA TYR A 303 14.37 -3.55 28.09
C TYR A 303 14.10 -4.33 26.80
N ARG A 304 13.62 -5.58 26.92
CA ARG A 304 13.25 -6.40 25.76
C ARG A 304 12.11 -5.76 24.96
N LYS A 305 11.06 -5.29 25.65
CA LYS A 305 9.95 -4.56 25.02
C LYS A 305 10.44 -3.25 24.38
N ALA A 306 11.33 -2.52 25.04
CA ALA A 306 11.91 -1.28 24.52
C ALA A 306 12.72 -1.50 23.23
N ILE A 307 13.64 -2.46 23.21
CA ILE A 307 14.45 -2.78 22.02
C ILE A 307 13.55 -3.26 20.89
N PHE A 308 12.63 -4.18 21.17
CA PHE A 308 11.72 -4.69 20.16
C PHE A 308 10.84 -3.59 19.59
N LEU A 309 10.25 -2.74 20.45
CA LEU A 309 9.47 -1.58 20.03
C LEU A 309 10.31 -0.61 19.20
N THR A 310 11.56 -0.30 19.57
CA THR A 310 12.44 0.56 18.78
C THR A 310 12.62 0.02 17.35
N ILE A 311 12.90 -1.28 17.21
CA ILE A 311 13.13 -1.91 15.91
C ILE A 311 11.84 -1.91 15.08
N SER A 312 10.74 -2.44 15.64
CA SER A 312 9.47 -2.56 14.92
C SER A 312 8.83 -1.21 14.62
N PHE A 313 8.98 -0.22 15.50
CA PHE A 313 8.47 1.14 15.30
C PHE A 313 9.29 1.89 14.24
N THR A 314 10.62 1.78 14.26
CA THR A 314 11.48 2.38 13.23
C THR A 314 11.21 1.78 11.85
N LEU A 315 11.08 0.45 11.76
CA LEU A 315 10.69 -0.23 10.53
C LEU A 315 9.33 0.26 10.01
N MET A 316 8.35 0.44 10.89
CA MET A 316 7.05 0.98 10.50
C MET A 316 7.16 2.45 10.02
N LEU A 317 7.95 3.29 10.68
CA LEU A 317 8.06 4.73 10.40
C LEU A 317 8.70 5.08 9.05
N PHE A 318 9.45 4.16 8.42
CA PHE A 318 9.95 4.39 7.05
C PHE A 318 8.83 4.60 6.03
N TRP A 319 7.61 4.15 6.31
CA TRP A 319 6.42 4.69 5.65
C TRP A 319 5.90 5.86 6.48
N SER A 320 6.24 7.09 6.08
CA SER A 320 6.08 8.30 6.90
C SER A 320 4.65 8.56 7.39
N ALA A 321 3.64 8.21 6.61
CA ALA A 321 2.23 8.34 6.99
C ALA A 321 1.84 7.47 8.20
N SER A 322 2.62 6.42 8.52
CA SER A 322 2.40 5.63 9.74
C SER A 322 2.56 6.42 11.03
N GLY A 323 3.32 7.52 11.03
CA GLY A 323 3.44 8.39 12.19
C GLY A 323 2.09 8.99 12.61
N LEU A 324 1.19 9.26 11.64
CA LEU A 324 -0.14 9.80 11.90
C LEU A 324 -1.03 8.83 12.68
N ILE A 325 -0.81 7.52 12.58
CA ILE A 325 -1.59 6.49 13.29
C ILE A 325 -1.52 6.72 14.79
N PHE A 326 -0.34 7.09 15.31
CA PHE A 326 -0.08 7.14 16.74
C PHE A 326 -0.22 8.54 17.36
N LEU A 327 -0.79 9.51 16.63
CA LEU A 327 -0.93 10.87 17.13
C LEU A 327 -1.65 10.95 18.50
N PRO A 328 -2.77 10.24 18.77
CA PRO A 328 -3.39 10.26 20.09
C PRO A 328 -2.48 9.74 21.21
N LEU A 329 -1.70 8.69 20.92
CA LEU A 329 -0.77 8.11 21.88
C LEU A 329 0.44 9.03 22.10
N ALA A 330 0.90 9.72 21.07
CA ALA A 330 1.97 10.71 21.17
C ALA A 330 1.55 11.92 22.03
N ILE A 331 0.32 12.42 21.84
CA ILE A 331 -0.24 13.50 22.68
C ILE A 331 -0.31 13.06 24.15
N ALA A 332 -0.83 11.86 24.40
CA ALA A 332 -0.87 11.28 25.75
C ALA A 332 0.53 11.10 26.36
N ALA A 333 1.50 10.72 25.52
CA ALA A 333 2.89 10.56 25.93
C ALA A 333 3.50 11.90 26.39
N LEU A 334 3.20 13.01 25.71
CA LEU A 334 3.68 14.34 26.09
C LEU A 334 3.18 14.74 27.49
N PHE A 335 1.91 14.50 27.81
CA PHE A 335 1.36 14.76 29.16
C PHE A 335 1.97 13.86 30.23
N SER A 336 2.52 12.71 29.85
CA SER A 336 3.14 11.73 30.75
C SER A 336 4.67 11.76 30.76
N ALA A 337 5.29 12.72 30.06
CA ALA A 337 6.74 12.74 29.82
C ALA A 337 7.57 12.65 31.12
N ARG A 338 7.16 13.34 32.19
CA ARG A 338 7.82 13.29 33.51
C ARG A 338 7.94 11.87 34.08
N LYS A 339 6.97 10.99 33.79
CA LYS A 339 7.00 9.58 34.24
C LYS A 339 7.98 8.77 33.41
N PHE A 340 8.06 9.02 32.09
CA PHE A 340 8.93 8.29 31.17
C PHE A 340 10.41 8.53 31.42
N PHE A 341 10.80 9.76 31.76
CA PHE A 341 12.19 10.08 32.08
C PHE A 341 12.70 9.37 33.34
N LYS A 342 11.82 8.84 34.20
CA LYS A 342 12.21 8.07 35.39
C LYS A 342 12.50 6.60 35.09
N THR A 343 12.07 6.06 33.95
CA THR A 343 12.18 4.65 33.61
C THR A 343 13.25 4.42 32.54
N ARG A 344 14.37 3.77 32.92
CA ARG A 344 15.51 3.53 32.01
C ARG A 344 15.13 2.84 30.69
N PRO A 345 14.24 1.82 30.65
CA PRO A 345 13.84 1.18 29.40
C PRO A 345 13.11 2.12 28.44
N VAL A 346 12.26 3.01 28.95
CA VAL A 346 11.56 4.00 28.12
C VAL A 346 12.54 5.05 27.59
N LEU A 347 13.47 5.52 28.43
CA LEU A 347 14.54 6.42 27.99
C LEU A 347 15.37 5.79 26.86
N LEU A 348 15.74 4.51 27.00
CA LEU A 348 16.43 3.77 25.95
C LEU A 348 15.62 3.75 24.65
N PHE A 349 14.32 3.41 24.71
CA PHE A 349 13.44 3.44 23.55
C PHE A 349 13.43 4.81 22.87
N MET A 350 13.27 5.90 23.63
CA MET A 350 13.25 7.26 23.07
C MET A 350 14.59 7.62 22.41
N VAL A 351 15.71 7.38 23.10
CA VAL A 351 17.05 7.70 22.59
C VAL A 351 17.37 6.90 21.33
N LEU A 352 17.12 5.58 21.33
CA LEU A 352 17.42 4.75 20.17
C LEU A 352 16.50 5.07 18.98
N THR A 353 15.20 5.27 19.23
CA THR A 353 14.26 5.64 18.17
C THR A 353 14.64 6.99 17.56
N LEU A 354 14.98 7.98 18.40
CA LEU A 354 15.45 9.28 17.93
C LEU A 354 16.75 9.14 17.14
N ALA A 355 17.75 8.43 17.67
CA ALA A 355 19.04 8.23 17.01
C ALA A 355 18.90 7.55 15.63
N LEU A 356 18.07 6.50 15.52
CA LEU A 356 17.86 5.79 14.27
C LEU A 356 17.07 6.62 13.25
N ASN A 357 16.05 7.36 13.69
CA ASN A 357 15.18 8.10 12.78
C ASN A 357 15.73 9.48 12.40
N LEU A 358 16.51 10.13 13.26
CA LEU A 358 17.19 11.40 12.94
C LEU A 358 18.18 11.28 11.78
N LEU A 359 18.68 10.08 11.49
CA LEU A 359 19.59 9.87 10.35
C LEU A 359 18.91 10.08 9.01
N TRP A 360 17.62 9.76 8.89
CA TRP A 360 16.91 9.78 7.60
C TRP A 360 15.78 10.81 7.53
N VAL A 361 15.17 11.20 8.65
CA VAL A 361 14.05 12.16 8.67
C VAL A 361 14.42 13.52 8.08
N PRO A 362 15.55 14.19 8.44
CA PRO A 362 15.92 15.47 7.84
C PRO A 362 16.15 15.36 6.34
N LEU A 363 16.76 14.25 5.90
CA LEU A 363 16.97 13.95 4.50
C LEU A 363 15.63 13.77 3.77
N PHE A 364 14.71 13.00 4.34
CA PHE A 364 13.35 12.84 3.82
C PHE A 364 12.62 14.18 3.71
N LEU A 365 12.63 15.03 4.75
CA LEU A 365 11.93 16.31 4.73
C LEU A 365 12.49 17.25 3.65
N LYS A 366 13.82 17.31 3.52
CA LYS A 366 14.50 18.12 2.50
C LYS A 366 14.22 17.63 1.08
N VAL A 367 14.20 16.31 0.89
CA VAL A 367 14.26 15.68 -0.42
C VAL A 367 12.86 15.33 -0.96
N SER A 368 11.91 14.96 -0.10
CA SER A 368 10.57 14.48 -0.53
C SER A 368 9.64 15.58 -1.04
N GLN A 369 9.92 16.86 -0.72
CA GLN A 369 9.04 17.99 -1.03
C GLN A 369 7.58 17.79 -0.57
N VAL A 370 7.33 16.94 0.43
CA VAL A 370 5.97 16.63 0.92
C VAL A 370 5.25 17.89 1.39
N GLY A 371 5.99 18.87 1.92
CA GLY A 371 5.44 20.20 2.22
C GLY A 371 4.82 20.86 0.97
N ASN A 372 5.53 20.90 -0.16
CA ASN A 372 5.03 21.49 -1.41
C ASN A 372 3.82 20.73 -1.95
N PHE A 373 3.75 19.41 -1.73
CA PHE A 373 2.61 18.60 -2.14
C PHE A 373 1.32 18.97 -1.38
N LEU A 374 1.42 19.41 -0.13
CA LEU A 374 0.27 19.91 0.64
C LEU A 374 -0.29 21.24 0.12
N PHE A 375 0.52 22.04 -0.59
CA PHE A 375 0.19 23.40 -1.03
C PHE A 375 -0.07 23.53 -2.55
N SER A 376 0.55 22.70 -3.40
CA SER A 376 0.74 23.00 -4.84
C SER A 376 -0.47 22.84 -5.77
N GLU A 377 -1.56 22.18 -5.37
CA GLU A 377 -2.66 21.90 -6.31
C GLU A 377 -3.78 22.96 -6.36
N SER A 378 -3.79 23.95 -5.47
CA SER A 378 -4.91 24.91 -5.44
C SER A 378 -4.86 26.00 -6.52
N GLU A 379 -3.71 26.25 -7.17
CA GLU A 379 -3.55 27.47 -7.99
C GLU A 379 -2.84 27.31 -9.35
N GLN A 380 -2.08 26.25 -9.61
CA GLN A 380 -1.13 26.23 -10.74
C GLN A 380 -1.45 25.29 -11.91
N TYR A 381 -2.58 24.58 -11.91
CA TYR A 381 -2.92 23.80 -13.10
C TYR A 381 -3.45 24.72 -14.20
N PRO A 382 -2.77 24.83 -15.36
CA PRO A 382 -3.36 25.54 -16.49
C PRO A 382 -4.70 24.86 -16.77
N LYS A 383 -5.79 25.63 -16.71
CA LYS A 383 -7.10 25.19 -17.20
C LYS A 383 -6.82 24.59 -18.57
N SER A 384 -7.00 23.27 -18.70
CA SER A 384 -6.62 22.52 -19.89
C SER A 384 -7.11 23.31 -21.10
N PRO A 385 -6.23 23.76 -22.01
CA PRO A 385 -6.67 24.56 -23.14
C PRO A 385 -7.67 23.73 -23.91
N THR A 386 -8.90 24.22 -24.02
CA THR A 386 -10.05 23.55 -24.65
C THR A 386 -9.89 23.33 -26.16
N HIS A 387 -8.67 23.44 -26.70
CA HIS A 387 -8.39 23.59 -28.13
C HIS A 387 -7.43 22.55 -28.74
N ALA A 388 -7.11 21.44 -28.06
CA ALA A 388 -6.12 20.48 -28.57
C ALA A 388 -6.62 19.42 -29.59
N HIS A 389 -7.86 19.53 -30.12
CA HIS A 389 -8.38 18.60 -31.15
C HIS A 389 -8.70 19.24 -32.50
N GLN A 390 -8.19 20.43 -32.81
CA GLN A 390 -8.22 20.98 -34.17
C GLN A 390 -6.84 20.82 -34.83
N TYR A 391 -6.53 19.61 -35.28
CA TYR A 391 -5.59 19.40 -36.39
C TYR A 391 -6.22 18.38 -37.35
N ALA A 392 -6.27 18.80 -38.61
CA ALA A 392 -7.04 18.28 -39.72
C ALA A 392 -6.71 16.83 -40.13
N ASP A 393 -7.76 16.06 -40.41
CA ASP A 393 -7.81 15.04 -41.45
C ASP A 393 -9.29 14.69 -41.74
N ASP A 394 -9.71 14.71 -43.01
CA ASP A 394 -11.09 14.46 -43.51
C ASP A 394 -11.52 12.98 -43.42
N THR A 395 -11.01 12.24 -42.44
CA THR A 395 -11.49 10.88 -42.15
C THR A 395 -12.49 10.93 -40.99
N PRO A 396 -13.69 10.34 -41.12
CA PRO A 396 -14.64 10.28 -40.01
C PRO A 396 -13.97 9.54 -38.85
N PRO A 397 -13.80 10.18 -37.68
CA PRO A 397 -13.07 9.58 -36.57
C PRO A 397 -13.81 8.32 -36.09
N PRO A 398 -13.09 7.26 -35.66
CA PRO A 398 -13.71 6.22 -34.85
C PRO A 398 -14.41 6.91 -33.68
N LYS A 399 -15.67 6.52 -33.40
CA LYS A 399 -16.54 7.17 -32.41
C LYS A 399 -15.71 7.65 -31.22
N PRO A 400 -15.56 8.98 -31.03
CA PRO A 400 -14.73 9.50 -29.96
C PRO A 400 -15.21 8.89 -28.65
N PHE A 401 -14.29 8.54 -27.75
CA PHE A 401 -14.61 8.38 -26.34
C PHE A 401 -15.27 9.70 -25.91
N SER A 402 -16.60 9.74 -25.93
CA SER A 402 -17.39 10.96 -26.14
C SER A 402 -17.52 11.83 -24.89
N GLN A 403 -16.63 11.64 -23.92
CA GLN A 403 -16.43 12.60 -22.85
C GLN A 403 -14.91 12.73 -22.65
N PRO A 404 -14.34 13.96 -22.76
CA PRO A 404 -13.00 14.19 -22.23
C PRO A 404 -13.02 13.64 -20.80
N PRO A 405 -12.02 12.84 -20.39
CA PRO A 405 -12.03 12.20 -19.08
C PRO A 405 -12.29 13.30 -18.06
N LYS A 406 -13.48 13.27 -17.44
CA LYS A 406 -13.86 14.23 -16.38
C LYS A 406 -12.67 14.27 -15.45
N GLN A 407 -12.10 15.46 -15.23
CA GLN A 407 -10.95 15.63 -14.35
C GLN A 407 -11.22 14.88 -13.05
N LEU A 408 -10.58 13.73 -12.88
CA LEU A 408 -10.80 12.77 -11.79
C LEU A 408 -10.22 13.28 -10.46
N TYR A 409 -9.66 14.49 -10.46
CA TYR A 409 -9.24 15.17 -9.26
C TYR A 409 -10.46 15.49 -8.44
N LYS A 410 -10.58 14.77 -7.32
CA LYS A 410 -11.43 15.16 -6.20
C LYS A 410 -10.97 16.56 -5.80
N SER A 411 -11.67 17.58 -6.30
CA SER A 411 -11.42 18.96 -5.90
C SER A 411 -11.45 19.01 -4.37
N VAL A 412 -10.51 19.75 -3.79
CA VAL A 412 -10.44 19.91 -2.34
C VAL A 412 -11.75 20.54 -1.89
N LYS A 413 -12.63 19.72 -1.32
CA LYS A 413 -13.86 20.22 -0.71
C LYS A 413 -13.48 20.86 0.61
N LYS A 414 -14.00 22.06 0.86
CA LYS A 414 -13.77 22.75 2.13
C LYS A 414 -14.33 21.96 3.33
N ILE A 415 -15.39 21.18 3.12
CA ILE A 415 -16.04 20.37 4.16
C ILE A 415 -16.53 19.05 3.55
N ALA A 416 -16.22 17.92 4.19
CA ALA A 416 -16.75 16.61 3.81
C ALA A 416 -18.22 16.51 4.26
N SER A 417 -19.14 16.31 3.33
CA SER A 417 -20.56 16.17 3.68
C SER A 417 -20.78 14.87 4.47
N PRO A 418 -21.72 14.83 5.45
CA PRO A 418 -22.05 13.60 6.16
C PRO A 418 -22.45 12.44 5.23
N LYS A 419 -23.05 12.76 4.08
CA LYS A 419 -23.40 11.80 3.02
C LYS A 419 -22.16 11.15 2.40
N GLU A 420 -21.09 11.90 2.17
CA GLU A 420 -19.83 11.38 1.62
C GLU A 420 -19.07 10.54 2.63
N ILE A 421 -19.02 10.98 3.90
CA ILE A 421 -18.44 10.19 5.00
C ILE A 421 -19.17 8.86 5.09
N LEU A 422 -20.51 8.89 5.10
CA LEU A 422 -21.33 7.69 5.12
C LEU A 422 -21.07 6.82 3.89
N LEU A 423 -21.06 7.38 2.68
CA LEU A 423 -20.78 6.63 1.45
C LEU A 423 -19.40 5.93 1.50
N SER A 424 -18.38 6.61 2.02
CA SER A 424 -17.05 6.04 2.23
C SER A 424 -17.09 4.84 3.18
N LEU A 425 -17.80 4.99 4.32
CA LEU A 425 -18.00 3.92 5.29
C LEU A 425 -18.79 2.74 4.70
N ARG A 426 -19.84 2.99 3.91
CA ARG A 426 -20.63 1.96 3.23
C ARG A 426 -19.80 1.18 2.22
N LYS A 427 -18.96 1.88 1.46
CA LYS A 427 -18.03 1.25 0.50
C LYS A 427 -17.05 0.36 1.25
N LEU A 428 -16.39 0.88 2.27
CA LEU A 428 -15.45 0.09 3.09
C LEU A 428 -16.13 -1.11 3.72
N SER A 429 -17.30 -0.93 4.32
CA SER A 429 -17.99 -2.01 5.03
C SER A 429 -18.30 -3.17 4.09
N GLY A 430 -18.75 -2.89 2.86
CA GLY A 430 -18.97 -3.92 1.84
C GLY A 430 -17.71 -4.74 1.54
N LEU A 431 -16.53 -4.11 1.56
CA LEU A 431 -15.24 -4.75 1.29
C LEU A 431 -14.64 -5.47 2.52
N SER A 432 -15.21 -5.29 3.70
CA SER A 432 -14.61 -5.71 4.97
C SER A 432 -15.28 -6.96 5.53
N ASN A 433 -14.56 -7.67 6.40
CA ASN A 433 -15.11 -8.81 7.11
C ASN A 433 -16.22 -8.36 8.10
N PRO A 434 -17.46 -8.85 7.96
CA PRO A 434 -18.57 -8.42 8.79
C PRO A 434 -18.35 -8.77 10.26
N LEU A 435 -17.60 -9.83 10.57
CA LEU A 435 -17.27 -10.15 11.96
C LEU A 435 -16.53 -9.01 12.64
N ILE A 436 -15.56 -8.39 11.95
CA ILE A 436 -14.77 -7.28 12.50
C ILE A 436 -15.66 -6.05 12.73
N ILE A 437 -16.59 -5.77 11.81
CA ILE A 437 -17.50 -4.63 11.93
C ILE A 437 -18.41 -4.76 13.15
N PHE A 438 -19.07 -5.91 13.31
CA PHE A 438 -20.11 -6.08 14.33
C PHE A 438 -19.55 -6.51 15.68
N LEU A 439 -18.61 -7.47 15.72
CA LEU A 439 -18.16 -8.06 16.98
C LEU A 439 -17.01 -7.29 17.65
N CYS A 440 -16.39 -6.30 17.00
CA CYS A 440 -15.38 -5.47 17.66
C CYS A 440 -15.96 -4.62 18.81
N ILE A 441 -17.21 -4.15 18.67
CA ILE A 441 -17.86 -3.25 19.64
C ILE A 441 -18.03 -3.89 21.01
N PRO A 442 -18.74 -5.04 21.16
CA PRO A 442 -18.77 -5.76 22.43
C PRO A 442 -17.37 -6.25 22.84
N GLY A 443 -16.48 -6.46 21.86
CA GLY A 443 -15.12 -6.93 22.04
C GLY A 443 -14.27 -6.04 22.94
N PHE A 444 -14.44 -4.71 22.83
CA PHE A 444 -13.74 -3.77 23.68
C PHE A 444 -14.04 -3.96 25.18
N ILE A 445 -15.20 -4.51 25.55
CA ILE A 445 -15.57 -4.77 26.96
C ILE A 445 -14.69 -5.86 27.58
N PHE A 446 -14.17 -6.79 26.79
CA PHE A 446 -13.32 -7.87 27.28
C PHE A 446 -11.84 -7.50 27.32
N ILE A 447 -11.45 -6.40 26.65
CA ILE A 447 -10.10 -5.85 26.79
C ILE A 447 -9.93 -5.31 28.21
N LYS A 448 -8.77 -5.61 28.82
CA LYS A 448 -8.37 -5.12 30.14
C LYS A 448 -8.64 -3.62 30.26
N ARG A 449 -9.27 -3.21 31.37
CA ARG A 449 -9.74 -1.82 31.59
C ARG A 449 -8.66 -0.76 31.31
N ARG A 450 -7.41 -1.02 31.70
CA ARG A 450 -6.26 -0.13 31.47
C ARG A 450 -5.96 0.12 29.99
N LEU A 451 -6.10 -0.91 29.15
CA LEU A 451 -5.78 -0.85 27.71
C LEU A 451 -6.98 -0.38 26.88
N ARG A 452 -8.19 -0.67 27.34
CA ARG A 452 -9.45 -0.45 26.62
C ARG A 452 -9.62 0.97 26.10
N LEU A 453 -9.37 1.97 26.95
CA LEU A 453 -9.55 3.38 26.58
C LEU A 453 -8.67 3.77 25.40
N TRP A 454 -7.40 3.33 25.42
CA TRP A 454 -6.44 3.63 24.36
C TRP A 454 -6.77 2.94 23.05
N PHE A 455 -7.23 1.68 23.11
CA PHE A 455 -7.72 0.97 21.92
C PHE A 455 -8.91 1.68 21.28
N ILE A 456 -9.88 2.15 22.09
CA ILE A 456 -11.03 2.90 21.60
C ILE A 456 -10.58 4.23 21.00
N ALA A 457 -9.74 4.99 21.70
CA ALA A 457 -9.24 6.29 21.22
C ALA A 457 -8.48 6.16 19.89
N LEU A 458 -7.60 5.16 19.77
CA LEU A 458 -6.87 4.87 18.54
C LEU A 458 -7.82 4.45 17.40
N SER A 459 -8.82 3.62 17.70
CA SER A 459 -9.81 3.18 16.71
C SER A 459 -10.66 4.34 16.17
N ILE A 460 -11.12 5.22 17.06
CA ILE A 460 -11.86 6.43 16.69
C ILE A 460 -10.99 7.36 15.84
N TRP A 461 -9.73 7.55 16.22
CA TRP A 461 -8.79 8.37 15.46
C TRP A 461 -8.60 7.86 14.03
N LEU A 462 -8.34 6.55 13.87
CA LEU A 462 -8.16 5.95 12.54
C LEU A 462 -9.44 6.04 11.69
N LEU A 463 -10.61 5.89 12.31
CA LEU A 463 -11.90 6.09 11.66
C LEU A 463 -12.05 7.53 11.16
N ILE A 464 -11.68 8.53 11.99
CA ILE A 464 -11.69 9.95 11.61
C ILE A 464 -10.73 10.19 10.44
N CYS A 465 -9.49 9.70 10.52
CA CYS A 465 -8.52 9.84 9.44
C CYS A 465 -9.05 9.29 8.12
N GLY A 466 -9.57 8.07 8.14
CA GLY A 466 -9.98 7.37 6.94
C GLY A 466 -11.33 7.79 6.37
N ALA A 467 -12.31 8.11 7.23
CA ALA A 467 -13.66 8.44 6.78
C ALA A 467 -13.90 9.95 6.62
N VAL A 468 -13.27 10.78 7.46
CA VAL A 468 -13.50 12.23 7.52
C VAL A 468 -12.36 13.00 6.86
N LEU A 469 -11.11 12.71 7.20
CA LEU A 469 -9.97 13.46 6.67
C LEU A 469 -9.58 13.03 5.25
N ALA A 470 -9.78 11.77 4.87
CA ALA A 470 -9.44 11.29 3.52
C ALA A 470 -10.21 12.03 2.40
N PRO A 471 -11.52 12.31 2.49
CA PRO A 471 -12.20 13.16 1.52
C PRO A 471 -11.72 14.62 1.49
N LEU A 472 -11.24 15.16 2.62
CA LEU A 472 -10.72 16.53 2.73
C LEU A 472 -9.32 16.68 2.12
N LYS A 473 -8.49 15.66 2.27
CA LYS A 473 -7.11 15.59 1.78
C LYS A 473 -6.85 14.25 1.08
N PRO A 474 -7.47 14.02 -0.09
CA PRO A 474 -7.33 12.76 -0.82
C PRO A 474 -5.88 12.46 -1.22
N GLN A 475 -5.05 13.50 -1.36
CA GLN A 475 -3.64 13.39 -1.68
C GLN A 475 -2.82 12.63 -0.63
N LEU A 476 -3.26 12.64 0.63
CA LEU A 476 -2.58 11.94 1.72
C LEU A 476 -2.94 10.46 1.80
N GLU A 477 -3.88 9.98 0.96
CA GLU A 477 -4.34 8.58 0.93
C GLU A 477 -4.73 8.06 2.32
N LEU A 478 -5.38 8.94 3.11
CA LEU A 478 -5.76 8.63 4.49
C LEU A 478 -6.83 7.54 4.58
N ASP A 479 -7.48 7.18 3.48
CA ASP A 479 -8.39 6.05 3.40
C ASP A 479 -7.71 4.72 3.75
N ARG A 480 -6.38 4.62 3.57
CA ARG A 480 -5.56 3.51 4.07
C ARG A 480 -5.65 3.31 5.59
N MET A 481 -5.98 4.35 6.34
CA MET A 481 -6.16 4.24 7.80
C MET A 481 -7.36 3.38 8.18
N LEU A 482 -8.34 3.20 7.28
CA LEU A 482 -9.45 2.27 7.48
C LEU A 482 -8.98 0.81 7.42
N VAL A 483 -8.00 0.51 6.57
CA VAL A 483 -7.40 -0.83 6.52
C VAL A 483 -6.65 -1.10 7.83
N VAL A 484 -5.84 -0.14 8.28
CA VAL A 484 -5.13 -0.23 9.56
C VAL A 484 -6.10 -0.40 10.74
N LEU A 485 -7.22 0.33 10.74
CA LEU A 485 -8.28 0.19 11.73
C LEU A 485 -8.77 -1.26 11.81
N LEU A 486 -9.12 -1.87 10.69
CA LEU A 486 -9.62 -3.26 10.65
C LEU A 486 -8.59 -4.26 11.21
N LEU A 487 -7.30 -4.05 10.94
CA LEU A 487 -6.23 -4.91 11.50
C LEU A 487 -6.21 -4.85 13.03
N ILE A 488 -6.31 -3.67 13.62
CA ILE A 488 -6.33 -3.49 15.09
C ILE A 488 -7.62 -4.07 15.69
N LEU A 489 -8.76 -3.90 15.00
CA LEU A 489 -10.07 -4.39 15.44
C LEU A 489 -10.17 -5.92 15.43
N CYS A 490 -9.25 -6.66 14.81
CA CYS A 490 -9.20 -8.12 14.90
C CYS A 490 -9.09 -8.62 16.35
N ILE A 491 -8.38 -7.89 17.22
CA ILE A 491 -8.16 -8.27 18.62
C ILE A 491 -9.46 -8.23 19.44
N PRO A 492 -10.18 -7.10 19.58
CA PRO A 492 -11.46 -7.08 20.29
C PRO A 492 -12.49 -8.03 19.66
N THR A 493 -12.50 -8.16 18.33
CA THR A 493 -13.38 -9.09 17.62
C THR A 493 -13.17 -10.53 18.09
N ALA A 494 -11.91 -10.97 18.22
CA ALA A 494 -11.58 -12.31 18.68
C ALA A 494 -12.03 -12.59 20.13
N TYR A 495 -11.97 -11.59 21.02
CA TYR A 495 -12.54 -11.72 22.37
C TYR A 495 -14.05 -11.98 22.33
N SER A 496 -14.80 -11.24 21.52
CA SER A 496 -16.24 -11.46 21.36
C SER A 496 -16.58 -12.84 20.81
N ILE A 497 -15.80 -13.32 19.83
CA ILE A 497 -16.00 -14.65 19.24
C ILE A 497 -15.76 -15.74 20.28
N GLU A 498 -14.68 -15.65 21.06
CA GLU A 498 -14.40 -16.66 22.08
C GLU A 498 -15.43 -16.65 23.21
N GLU A 499 -15.88 -15.47 23.66
CA GLU A 499 -16.98 -15.35 24.63
C GLU A 499 -18.28 -15.95 24.09
N LEU A 500 -18.60 -15.69 22.82
CA LEU A 500 -19.76 -16.26 22.15
C LEU A 500 -19.67 -17.79 22.13
N PHE A 501 -18.50 -18.35 21.76
CA PHE A 501 -18.29 -19.80 21.73
C PHE A 501 -18.36 -20.43 23.13
N SER A 502 -17.83 -19.76 24.16
CA SER A 502 -17.86 -20.22 25.55
C SER A 502 -19.28 -20.31 26.13
N ASN A 503 -20.15 -19.36 25.77
CA ASN A 503 -21.47 -19.20 26.40
C ASN A 503 -22.64 -19.69 25.53
N SER A 504 -22.36 -20.42 24.46
CA SER A 504 -23.36 -20.96 23.54
C SER A 504 -24.02 -22.23 24.09
N LYS A 505 -24.96 -22.07 25.03
CA LYS A 505 -25.73 -23.18 25.63
C LYS A 505 -27.16 -23.30 25.10
N LYS A 506 -27.76 -22.20 24.65
CA LYS A 506 -29.15 -22.17 24.15
C LYS A 506 -29.17 -22.38 22.64
N ALA A 507 -30.25 -22.92 22.09
CA ALA A 507 -30.36 -23.19 20.66
C ALA A 507 -30.06 -21.96 19.80
N LEU A 508 -30.66 -20.81 20.11
CA LEU A 508 -30.43 -19.56 19.38
C LEU A 508 -28.97 -19.06 19.50
N SER A 509 -28.39 -19.06 20.70
CA SER A 509 -27.00 -18.60 20.86
C SER A 509 -26.02 -19.54 20.15
N THR A 510 -26.28 -20.85 20.18
CA THR A 510 -25.50 -21.85 19.45
C THR A 510 -25.63 -21.65 17.95
N ALA A 511 -26.82 -21.40 17.41
CA ALA A 511 -27.01 -21.12 15.99
C ALA A 511 -26.25 -19.87 15.54
N LEU A 512 -26.32 -18.78 16.31
CA LEU A 512 -25.59 -17.54 16.03
C LEU A 512 -24.06 -17.74 16.12
N ALA A 513 -23.59 -18.47 17.13
CA ALA A 513 -22.18 -18.81 17.28
C ALA A 513 -21.68 -19.69 16.12
N SER A 514 -22.51 -20.62 15.66
CA SER A 514 -22.21 -21.48 14.52
C SER A 514 -22.09 -20.67 13.23
N LEU A 515 -22.98 -19.69 13.03
CA LEU A 515 -22.85 -18.74 11.91
C LEU A 515 -21.56 -17.92 12.03
N VAL A 516 -21.21 -17.41 13.21
CA VAL A 516 -19.95 -16.68 13.40
C VAL A 516 -18.74 -17.58 13.12
N ALA A 517 -18.76 -18.83 13.57
CA ALA A 517 -17.73 -19.82 13.27
C ALA A 517 -17.61 -20.07 11.75
N SER A 518 -18.72 -20.06 11.01
CA SER A 518 -18.70 -20.26 9.57
C SER A 518 -17.91 -19.18 8.83
N TYR A 519 -18.13 -17.90 9.17
CA TYR A 519 -17.34 -16.81 8.60
C TYR A 519 -15.84 -16.97 8.91
N VAL A 520 -15.47 -17.39 10.12
CA VAL A 520 -14.06 -17.66 10.48
C VAL A 520 -13.48 -18.81 9.65
N LEU A 521 -14.22 -19.89 9.46
CA LEU A 521 -13.78 -21.08 8.73
C LEU A 521 -13.71 -20.85 7.22
N ILE A 522 -14.63 -20.08 6.65
CA ILE A 522 -14.70 -19.82 5.20
C ILE A 522 -13.76 -18.69 4.77
N SER A 523 -13.41 -17.78 5.68
CA SER A 523 -12.49 -16.65 5.44
C SER A 523 -11.22 -17.01 4.64
N PRO A 524 -10.40 -18.01 5.02
CA PRO A 524 -9.21 -18.37 4.25
C PRO A 524 -9.52 -18.89 2.83
N PHE A 525 -10.66 -19.55 2.63
CA PHE A 525 -11.07 -20.02 1.30
C PHE A 525 -11.54 -18.87 0.41
N SER A 526 -12.24 -17.89 0.96
CA SER A 526 -12.60 -16.66 0.24
C SER A 526 -11.34 -15.90 -0.22
N ILE A 527 -10.32 -15.81 0.63
CA ILE A 527 -9.03 -15.25 0.22
C ILE A 527 -8.33 -16.14 -0.80
N SER A 528 -8.38 -17.47 -0.65
CA SER A 528 -7.83 -18.39 -1.65
C SER A 528 -8.43 -18.17 -3.04
N ALA A 529 -9.72 -17.83 -3.14
CA ALA A 529 -10.35 -17.50 -4.41
C ALA A 529 -9.75 -16.20 -5.01
N LEU A 530 -9.51 -15.18 -4.18
CA LEU A 530 -8.80 -13.96 -4.60
C LEU A 530 -7.39 -14.29 -5.09
N LEU A 531 -6.63 -15.09 -4.34
CA LEU A 531 -5.26 -15.47 -4.70
C LEU A 531 -5.21 -16.27 -6.01
N ARG A 532 -6.27 -16.95 -6.40
CA ARG A 532 -6.39 -17.61 -7.71
C ARG A 532 -6.97 -16.71 -8.81
N ASN A 533 -7.00 -15.39 -8.59
CA ASN A 533 -7.61 -14.41 -9.50
C ASN A 533 -9.08 -14.70 -9.88
N ARG A 534 -9.84 -15.37 -8.99
CA ARG A 534 -11.26 -15.72 -9.21
C ARG A 534 -12.25 -14.68 -8.67
N THR A 535 -11.75 -13.51 -8.27
CA THR A 535 -12.56 -12.39 -7.79
C THR A 535 -12.46 -11.22 -8.77
N LEU A 536 -13.27 -10.17 -8.56
CA LEU A 536 -13.18 -8.94 -9.38
C LEU A 536 -11.86 -8.18 -9.19
N ILE A 537 -11.17 -8.40 -8.07
CA ILE A 537 -9.87 -7.79 -7.81
C ILE A 537 -8.81 -8.79 -8.27
N GLN A 538 -8.25 -8.49 -9.44
CA GLN A 538 -7.18 -9.29 -10.03
C GLN A 538 -5.83 -8.61 -9.85
N TYR A 539 -4.79 -9.42 -9.82
CA TYR A 539 -3.40 -8.98 -9.78
C TYR A 539 -2.57 -9.77 -10.80
N TYR A 540 -1.47 -9.17 -11.24
CA TYR A 540 -0.76 -9.63 -12.44
C TYR A 540 0.68 -10.02 -12.15
N PHE A 541 1.06 -11.16 -12.73
CA PHE A 541 2.44 -11.62 -12.76
C PHE A 541 3.11 -11.18 -14.06
N LYS A 542 4.44 -11.12 -14.03
CA LYS A 542 5.29 -10.78 -15.16
C LYS A 542 5.02 -11.73 -16.34
N LEU A 543 4.69 -11.18 -17.50
CA LEU A 543 4.53 -11.95 -18.74
C LEU A 543 5.85 -12.00 -19.54
N PRO A 544 6.03 -12.97 -20.45
CA PRO A 544 7.24 -13.11 -21.26
C PRO A 544 7.62 -11.86 -22.06
N ILE A 545 6.64 -11.05 -22.47
CA ILE A 545 6.86 -9.81 -23.21
C ILE A 545 7.80 -8.82 -22.51
N VAL A 546 7.90 -8.88 -21.16
CA VAL A 546 8.82 -8.02 -20.40
C VAL A 546 10.27 -8.36 -20.70
N ASP A 547 10.61 -9.66 -20.70
CA ASP A 547 11.97 -10.12 -20.98
C ASP A 547 12.30 -9.95 -22.46
N GLU A 548 11.36 -10.29 -23.34
CA GLU A 548 11.55 -10.17 -24.79
C GLU A 548 11.76 -8.71 -25.22
N LEU A 549 11.01 -7.77 -24.63
CA LEU A 549 11.22 -6.34 -24.86
C LEU A 549 12.58 -5.90 -24.31
N ALA A 550 12.97 -6.37 -23.11
CA ALA A 550 14.26 -6.04 -22.53
C ALA A 550 15.42 -6.53 -23.42
N ASP A 551 15.35 -7.76 -23.90
CA ASP A 551 16.35 -8.35 -24.81
C ASP A 551 16.40 -7.60 -26.15
N ALA A 552 15.23 -7.25 -26.70
CA ALA A 552 15.15 -6.49 -27.94
C ALA A 552 15.77 -5.09 -27.81
N ILE A 553 15.55 -4.41 -26.67
CA ILE A 553 16.20 -3.12 -26.37
C ILE A 553 17.71 -3.30 -26.22
N ALA A 554 18.15 -4.28 -25.42
CA ALA A 554 19.57 -4.53 -25.17
C ALA A 554 20.34 -4.80 -26.48
N LYS A 555 19.74 -5.57 -27.39
CA LYS A 555 20.29 -5.91 -28.71
C LYS A 555 20.35 -4.72 -29.67
N ASN A 556 19.32 -3.86 -29.68
CA ASN A 556 19.14 -2.87 -30.75
C ASN A 556 19.47 -1.42 -30.37
N SER A 557 19.68 -1.10 -29.08
CA SER A 557 19.85 0.29 -28.64
C SER A 557 21.08 0.96 -29.22
N GLY A 558 22.14 0.22 -29.58
CA GLY A 558 23.44 0.80 -29.91
C GLY A 558 24.04 1.61 -28.75
N ASN A 559 24.72 2.72 -29.08
CA ASN A 559 25.49 3.55 -28.13
C ASN A 559 24.69 4.74 -27.56
N GLY A 560 23.44 4.94 -27.96
CA GLY A 560 22.58 6.01 -27.45
C GLY A 560 21.57 5.51 -26.41
N ARG A 561 20.54 6.32 -26.18
CA ARG A 561 19.42 6.02 -25.30
C ARG A 561 18.25 5.42 -26.06
N THR A 562 17.48 4.61 -25.36
CA THR A 562 16.18 4.14 -25.83
C THR A 562 15.10 5.03 -25.27
N ILE A 563 14.26 5.62 -26.13
CA ILE A 563 13.14 6.47 -25.72
C ILE A 563 11.81 5.75 -25.91
N PHE A 564 10.91 5.86 -24.94
CA PHE A 564 9.51 5.44 -25.07
C PHE A 564 8.68 6.63 -25.55
N ALA A 565 8.32 6.63 -26.84
CA ALA A 565 7.49 7.67 -27.42
C ALA A 565 6.03 7.51 -27.01
N GLY A 566 5.40 8.62 -26.61
CA GLY A 566 4.05 8.62 -26.04
C GLY A 566 4.03 8.63 -24.52
N PHE A 567 2.87 8.26 -23.96
CA PHE A 567 2.68 8.11 -22.52
C PHE A 567 2.60 6.62 -22.18
N VAL A 568 3.60 6.16 -21.43
CA VAL A 568 3.60 4.82 -20.87
C VAL A 568 3.36 4.94 -19.38
N LEU A 569 2.39 4.18 -18.86
CA LEU A 569 2.14 4.04 -17.42
C LEU A 569 2.27 2.59 -16.98
N GLN A 570 1.41 1.70 -17.48
CA GLN A 570 1.25 0.31 -17.00
C GLN A 570 1.11 -0.71 -18.15
N GLU A 571 1.49 -0.34 -19.37
CA GLU A 571 1.28 -1.15 -20.57
C GLU A 571 2.16 -2.42 -20.59
N LEU A 572 3.13 -2.54 -19.67
CA LEU A 572 4.07 -3.66 -19.60
C LEU A 572 3.61 -4.70 -18.58
N SER A 573 2.75 -5.63 -18.99
CA SER A 573 2.13 -6.65 -18.11
C SER A 573 1.37 -6.05 -16.92
N SER A 574 0.63 -4.96 -17.18
CA SER A 574 -0.08 -4.18 -16.15
C SER A 574 0.83 -3.54 -15.10
N GLY A 575 2.15 -3.57 -15.28
CA GLY A 575 3.15 -3.01 -14.37
C GLY A 575 3.93 -1.87 -15.00
N HIS A 576 4.64 -1.14 -14.14
CA HIS A 576 5.57 -0.11 -14.61
C HIS A 576 6.81 -0.69 -15.27
N PHE A 577 7.40 0.09 -16.16
CA PHE A 577 8.61 -0.27 -16.89
C PHE A 577 9.91 0.21 -16.20
N ALA A 578 9.84 0.74 -14.97
CA ALA A 578 11.02 1.11 -14.18
C ALA A 578 12.14 0.04 -14.16
N PRO A 579 11.83 -1.27 -14.01
CA PRO A 579 12.83 -2.32 -14.03
C PRO A 579 13.59 -2.45 -15.35
N LEU A 580 13.07 -1.96 -16.48
CA LEU A 580 13.70 -2.16 -17.78
C LEU A 580 15.10 -1.57 -17.86
N SER A 581 15.37 -0.46 -17.17
CA SER A 581 16.72 0.12 -17.14
C SER A 581 17.77 -0.86 -16.59
N TYR A 582 17.37 -1.67 -15.61
CA TYR A 582 18.18 -2.73 -15.04
C TYR A 582 18.20 -3.97 -15.94
N LEU A 583 17.03 -4.43 -16.39
CA LEU A 583 16.91 -5.66 -17.21
C LEU A 583 17.64 -5.53 -18.55
N THR A 584 17.63 -4.34 -19.15
CA THR A 584 18.30 -4.08 -20.44
C THR A 584 19.78 -3.72 -20.28
N GLY A 585 20.17 -3.20 -19.10
CA GLY A 585 21.46 -2.54 -18.91
C GLY A 585 21.66 -1.30 -19.82
N LYS A 586 20.57 -0.72 -20.35
CA LYS A 586 20.61 0.43 -21.27
C LYS A 586 20.01 1.68 -20.63
N PRO A 587 20.52 2.88 -20.99
CA PRO A 587 19.92 4.13 -20.55
C PRO A 587 18.60 4.39 -21.30
N LEU A 588 17.55 4.66 -20.54
CA LEU A 588 16.18 4.82 -21.02
C LEU A 588 15.68 6.26 -20.80
N VAL A 589 14.75 6.67 -21.67
CA VAL A 589 14.03 7.94 -21.57
C VAL A 589 12.53 7.67 -21.71
N ALA A 590 11.71 8.22 -20.83
CA ALA A 590 10.26 8.16 -20.89
C ALA A 590 9.67 9.42 -20.24
N SER A 591 8.38 9.67 -20.42
CA SER A 591 7.72 10.77 -19.71
C SER A 591 7.88 10.60 -18.20
N HIS A 592 7.43 9.46 -17.67
CA HIS A 592 7.71 9.02 -16.30
C HIS A 592 7.89 7.52 -16.23
N PHE A 593 8.94 7.06 -15.54
CA PHE A 593 9.18 5.62 -15.31
C PHE A 593 8.48 5.09 -14.05
N VAL A 594 7.77 5.95 -13.31
CA VAL A 594 6.98 5.63 -12.11
C VAL A 594 5.70 6.47 -12.10
N HIS A 595 4.72 6.09 -11.27
CA HIS A 595 3.53 6.92 -11.03
C HIS A 595 3.88 8.33 -10.54
N LYS A 596 3.72 9.32 -11.42
CA LYS A 596 3.72 10.75 -11.07
C LYS A 596 2.51 11.48 -11.64
N TYR A 597 2.07 11.10 -12.83
CA TYR A 597 0.92 11.67 -13.51
C TYR A 597 -0.10 10.58 -13.83
N TRP A 598 -1.38 10.95 -13.76
CA TRP A 598 -2.53 10.08 -14.04
C TRP A 598 -3.14 10.36 -15.43
N TRP A 599 -2.50 11.20 -16.23
CA TRP A 599 -2.98 11.63 -17.53
C TRP A 599 -1.87 11.53 -18.57
N TYR A 600 -2.27 11.45 -19.82
CA TYR A 600 -1.35 11.37 -20.94
C TYR A 600 -0.38 12.55 -20.92
N HIS A 601 0.89 12.23 -20.72
CA HIS A 601 1.99 13.17 -20.85
C HIS A 601 3.01 12.58 -21.80
N ASP A 602 3.11 13.17 -22.99
CA ASP A 602 4.08 12.73 -23.98
C ASP A 602 5.50 12.99 -23.46
N VAL A 603 6.43 12.08 -23.76
CA VAL A 603 7.85 12.30 -23.45
C VAL A 603 8.41 13.49 -24.21
N ILE A 604 7.85 13.81 -25.38
CA ILE A 604 8.28 14.93 -26.24
C ILE A 604 7.49 16.18 -25.84
N PRO A 605 8.15 17.23 -25.32
CA PRO A 605 7.44 18.42 -24.86
C PRO A 605 6.68 19.14 -25.99
N PRO A 606 5.57 19.84 -25.69
CA PRO A 606 4.74 20.51 -26.68
C PRO A 606 5.49 21.50 -27.59
N GLU A 607 6.50 22.19 -27.07
CA GLU A 607 7.35 23.12 -27.81
C GLU A 607 8.17 22.45 -28.92
N TYR A 608 8.52 21.17 -28.77
CA TYR A 608 9.18 20.38 -29.80
C TYR A 608 8.14 19.83 -30.79
N LEU A 609 7.00 19.33 -30.30
CA LEU A 609 5.91 18.84 -31.16
C LEU A 609 5.37 19.90 -32.13
N LYS A 610 5.28 21.17 -31.70
CA LYS A 610 4.85 22.30 -32.56
C LYS A 610 5.75 22.52 -33.78
N ARG A 611 7.03 22.14 -33.68
CA ARG A 611 8.02 22.25 -34.76
C ARG A 611 8.07 21.01 -35.66
N LYS A 612 7.11 20.08 -35.50
CA LYS A 612 6.96 18.84 -36.29
C LYS A 612 8.27 18.02 -36.30
N ASP A 613 8.61 17.43 -37.43
CA ASP A 613 9.77 16.54 -37.60
C ASP A 613 11.07 17.15 -37.08
N ASN A 614 11.35 18.43 -37.42
CA ASN A 614 12.56 19.11 -36.95
C ASN A 614 12.61 19.20 -35.42
N GLY A 615 11.48 19.51 -34.77
CA GLY A 615 11.44 19.56 -33.31
C GLY A 615 11.57 18.18 -32.66
N ILE A 616 10.98 17.14 -33.25
CA ILE A 616 11.09 15.77 -32.75
C ILE A 616 12.55 15.28 -32.87
N GLU A 617 13.20 15.49 -34.01
CA GLU A 617 14.60 15.12 -34.20
C GLU A 617 15.55 15.92 -33.29
N ASP A 618 15.34 17.23 -33.15
CA ASP A 618 16.11 18.07 -32.21
C ASP A 618 16.03 17.50 -30.78
N PHE A 619 14.82 17.15 -30.34
CA PHE A 619 14.62 16.56 -29.01
C PHE A 619 15.33 15.22 -28.87
N PHE A 620 15.28 14.37 -29.91
CA PHE A 620 15.98 13.10 -29.95
C PHE A 620 17.50 13.28 -29.94
N ASP A 621 18.03 14.29 -30.62
CA ASP A 621 19.45 14.62 -30.58
C ASP A 621 19.89 15.12 -29.20
N LEU A 622 19.13 16.00 -28.56
CA LEU A 622 19.40 16.46 -27.20
C LEU A 622 19.36 15.32 -26.17
N ASN A 623 18.54 14.30 -26.41
CA ASN A 623 18.46 13.10 -25.58
C ASN A 623 19.45 12.00 -25.97
N ASN A 624 20.22 12.18 -27.04
CA ASN A 624 21.08 11.14 -27.64
C ASN A 624 20.29 9.84 -27.92
N VAL A 625 19.12 9.95 -28.54
CA VAL A 625 18.26 8.80 -28.86
C VAL A 625 18.80 8.05 -30.07
N SER A 626 18.93 6.74 -29.92
CA SER A 626 19.32 5.78 -30.96
C SER A 626 18.24 4.75 -31.27
N LEU A 627 17.34 4.50 -30.31
CA LEU A 627 16.23 3.56 -30.43
C LEU A 627 14.96 4.19 -29.87
N VAL A 628 13.85 3.98 -30.56
CA VAL A 628 12.53 4.44 -30.13
C VAL A 628 11.63 3.23 -29.93
N VAL A 629 11.02 3.13 -28.76
CA VAL A 629 9.93 2.20 -28.45
C VAL A 629 8.64 2.96 -28.61
N SER A 630 7.70 2.39 -29.36
CA SER A 630 6.36 2.95 -29.55
C SER A 630 5.32 1.87 -29.27
N HIS A 631 4.29 2.23 -28.51
CA HIS A 631 3.09 1.41 -28.32
C HIS A 631 1.83 2.11 -28.88
N ASP A 632 1.79 3.43 -28.80
CA ASP A 632 0.70 4.23 -29.36
C ASP A 632 0.67 4.17 -30.89
N GLU A 633 -0.53 3.99 -31.44
CA GLU A 633 -0.74 3.90 -32.89
C GLU A 633 -0.23 5.15 -33.64
N LYS A 634 -0.45 6.34 -33.08
CA LYS A 634 0.05 7.62 -33.62
C LYS A 634 1.55 7.57 -33.86
N TRP A 635 2.31 7.13 -32.85
CA TRP A 635 3.77 7.09 -32.91
C TRP A 635 4.27 5.98 -33.84
N ARG A 636 3.62 4.80 -33.83
CA ARG A 636 3.93 3.71 -34.77
C ARG A 636 3.75 4.15 -36.23
N LYS A 637 2.65 4.85 -36.54
CA LYS A 637 2.40 5.43 -37.86
C LYS A 637 3.46 6.47 -38.23
N TYR A 638 3.77 7.40 -37.31
CA TYR A 638 4.78 8.43 -37.53
C TYR A 638 6.16 7.86 -37.92
N PHE A 639 6.67 6.87 -37.16
CA PHE A 639 7.99 6.29 -37.44
C PHE A 639 7.99 5.40 -38.69
N SER A 640 6.92 4.65 -38.92
CA SER A 640 6.80 3.78 -40.11
C SER A 640 6.74 4.58 -41.42
N ALA A 641 6.15 5.78 -41.39
CA ALA A 641 6.09 6.68 -42.55
C ALA A 641 7.44 7.36 -42.89
N ARG A 642 8.49 7.15 -42.09
CA ARG A 642 9.81 7.80 -42.25
C ARG A 642 10.95 6.77 -42.32
N PRO A 643 10.94 5.84 -43.30
CA PRO A 643 11.95 4.81 -43.42
C PRO A 643 13.35 5.36 -43.73
N ASN A 644 13.46 6.58 -44.23
CA ASN A 644 14.71 7.31 -44.41
C ASN A 644 15.36 7.72 -43.08
N LEU A 645 14.59 7.90 -42.01
CA LEU A 645 15.08 8.29 -40.68
C LEU A 645 15.11 7.11 -39.69
N TYR A 646 14.20 6.15 -39.86
CA TYR A 646 13.97 5.06 -38.92
C TYR A 646 13.98 3.69 -39.61
N THR A 647 14.42 2.67 -38.89
CA THR A 647 14.33 1.26 -39.32
C THR A 647 13.58 0.49 -38.25
N MET A 648 12.47 -0.16 -38.60
CA MET A 648 11.80 -1.07 -37.67
C MET A 648 12.69 -2.31 -37.46
N VAL A 649 13.06 -2.60 -36.22
CA VAL A 649 14.01 -3.69 -35.89
C VAL A 649 13.40 -4.81 -35.08
N TRP A 650 12.23 -4.57 -34.46
CA TRP A 650 11.51 -5.57 -33.69
C TRP A 650 10.06 -5.12 -33.46
N SER A 651 9.12 -6.08 -33.41
CA SER A 651 7.74 -5.82 -33.01
C SER A 651 7.13 -7.05 -32.36
N LYS A 652 6.48 -6.88 -31.21
CA LYS A 652 5.71 -7.92 -30.54
C LYS A 652 4.66 -7.32 -29.62
N GLY A 653 3.45 -7.90 -29.63
CA GLY A 653 2.32 -7.37 -28.89
C GLY A 653 2.00 -5.94 -29.33
N ILE A 654 1.85 -5.03 -28.37
CA ILE A 654 1.61 -3.61 -28.65
C ILE A 654 2.90 -2.82 -28.95
N PHE A 655 4.08 -3.40 -28.69
CA PHE A 655 5.35 -2.67 -28.77
C PHE A 655 6.01 -2.86 -30.13
N THR A 656 6.52 -1.74 -30.67
CA THR A 656 7.35 -1.71 -31.88
C THR A 656 8.61 -0.88 -31.62
N LEU A 657 9.77 -1.40 -32.04
CA LEU A 657 11.08 -0.76 -31.90
C LEU A 657 11.55 -0.22 -33.25
N PHE A 658 11.95 1.05 -33.24
CA PHE A 658 12.49 1.77 -34.38
C PHE A 658 13.91 2.25 -34.08
N LYS A 659 14.90 1.74 -34.82
CA LYS A 659 16.28 2.20 -34.75
C LYS A 659 16.42 3.49 -35.56
N ARG A 660 16.93 4.54 -34.93
CA ARG A 660 17.18 5.84 -35.57
C ARG A 660 18.48 5.77 -36.38
N LYS A 661 18.48 6.33 -37.60
CA LYS A 661 19.65 6.34 -38.50
C LYS A 661 20.65 7.49 -38.22
N ALA A 662 20.38 8.33 -37.22
CA ALA A 662 21.23 9.44 -36.82
C ALA A 662 22.47 9.00 -36.02
N LYS A 663 23.53 9.81 -36.04
CA LYS A 663 24.75 9.57 -35.26
C LYS A 663 24.51 9.88 -33.78
N SER A 664 24.71 8.89 -32.91
CA SER A 664 24.63 9.08 -31.45
C SER A 664 25.86 9.80 -30.91
N SER A 665 25.65 10.82 -30.07
CA SER A 665 26.69 11.47 -29.28
C SER A 665 26.10 11.97 -27.95
N TYR A 666 26.77 11.65 -26.84
CA TYR A 666 26.48 12.22 -25.52
C TYR A 666 27.03 13.63 -25.32
N PHE A 667 27.74 14.19 -26.30
CA PHE A 667 28.36 15.50 -26.23
C PHE A 667 27.52 16.51 -27.03
N LEU A 668 27.07 17.57 -26.37
CA LEU A 668 26.48 18.74 -27.01
C LEU A 668 27.59 19.66 -27.57
N SER A 669 28.68 19.79 -26.83
CA SER A 669 29.92 20.45 -27.27
C SER A 669 31.15 19.76 -26.68
N GLY A 670 32.30 19.92 -27.33
CA GLY A 670 33.50 19.14 -27.03
C GLY A 670 33.47 17.75 -27.66
N LYS A 671 34.49 16.93 -27.36
CA LYS A 671 34.63 15.55 -27.86
C LYS A 671 35.09 14.64 -26.74
N GLY A 672 34.69 13.37 -26.82
CA GLY A 672 35.07 12.35 -25.86
C GLY A 672 34.21 11.09 -25.99
N GLU A 673 34.26 10.26 -24.97
CA GLU A 673 33.59 8.97 -24.90
C GLU A 673 33.00 8.74 -23.51
N ILE A 674 31.79 8.16 -23.45
CA ILE A 674 31.23 7.63 -22.21
C ILE A 674 31.72 6.19 -22.08
N ILE A 675 32.61 5.95 -21.11
CA ILE A 675 33.20 4.63 -20.88
C ILE A 675 32.18 3.72 -20.20
N ASP A 676 31.49 4.23 -19.18
CA ASP A 676 30.58 3.43 -18.36
C ASP A 676 29.50 4.30 -17.70
N GLN A 677 28.31 3.71 -17.52
CA GLN A 677 27.17 4.32 -16.86
C GLN A 677 26.63 3.33 -15.83
N GLN A 678 26.85 3.62 -14.55
CA GLN A 678 26.42 2.78 -13.43
C GLN A 678 25.54 3.56 -12.46
N ASN A 679 24.98 2.85 -11.48
CA ASN A 679 24.33 3.46 -10.34
C ASN A 679 25.28 4.46 -9.66
N ASN A 680 24.82 5.70 -9.45
CA ASN A 680 25.60 6.77 -8.82
C ASN A 680 26.90 7.17 -9.53
N LYS A 681 27.13 6.77 -10.79
CA LYS A 681 28.41 7.01 -11.45
C LYS A 681 28.29 7.12 -12.97
N ILE A 682 28.87 8.19 -13.54
CA ILE A 682 29.22 8.28 -14.96
C ILE A 682 30.74 8.28 -15.06
N LEU A 683 31.28 7.38 -15.88
CA LEU A 683 32.69 7.34 -16.23
C LEU A 683 32.85 7.78 -17.69
N LEU A 684 33.67 8.79 -17.93
CA LEU A 684 33.88 9.31 -19.29
C LEU A 684 35.33 9.75 -19.50
N ARG A 685 35.73 9.92 -20.76
CA ARG A 685 37.03 10.46 -21.16
C ARG A 685 36.80 11.62 -22.11
N LEU A 686 37.52 12.73 -21.89
CA LEU A 686 37.44 13.91 -22.75
C LEU A 686 38.65 14.03 -23.66
N ASP A 687 38.38 14.32 -24.93
CA ASP A 687 39.38 14.72 -25.92
C ASP A 687 39.52 16.25 -26.00
N SER A 688 38.70 17.00 -25.26
CA SER A 688 38.76 18.46 -25.15
C SER A 688 38.98 18.92 -23.71
N LYS A 689 39.50 20.15 -23.52
CA LYS A 689 39.70 20.74 -22.17
C LYS A 689 38.39 21.02 -21.43
N SER A 690 37.30 21.17 -22.18
CA SER A 690 35.93 21.38 -21.68
C SER A 690 34.93 20.68 -22.59
N ALA A 691 33.77 20.34 -22.04
CA ALA A 691 32.68 19.70 -22.78
C ALA A 691 31.34 19.98 -22.11
N VAL A 692 30.24 19.86 -22.86
CA VAL A 692 28.88 19.80 -22.32
C VAL A 692 28.31 18.44 -22.65
N ILE A 693 27.97 17.66 -21.63
CA ILE A 693 27.43 16.31 -21.79
C ILE A 693 25.91 16.29 -21.56
N LYS A 694 25.20 15.48 -22.34
CA LYS A 694 23.74 15.37 -22.38
C LYS A 694 23.17 14.58 -21.20
N PHE A 695 23.51 15.00 -19.99
CA PHE A 695 23.05 14.45 -18.70
C PHE A 695 22.53 15.59 -17.82
N ASN A 696 21.47 15.35 -17.06
CA ASN A 696 20.87 16.38 -16.21
C ASN A 696 21.84 16.76 -15.09
N TYR A 697 22.07 18.06 -14.92
CA TYR A 697 22.88 18.61 -13.83
C TYR A 697 22.09 18.69 -12.53
N PHE A 698 22.74 18.32 -11.43
CA PHE A 698 22.27 18.58 -10.07
C PHE A 698 23.39 19.20 -9.23
N PRO A 699 23.08 20.12 -8.30
CA PRO A 699 24.09 20.75 -7.44
C PRO A 699 24.89 19.77 -6.57
N PHE A 700 24.33 18.59 -6.28
CA PHE A 700 24.99 17.55 -5.50
C PHE A 700 25.99 16.70 -6.30
N LEU A 701 26.16 16.95 -7.60
CA LEU A 701 27.14 16.23 -8.42
C LEU A 701 28.55 16.76 -8.18
N THR A 702 29.51 15.85 -8.15
CA THR A 702 30.91 16.16 -7.96
C THR A 702 31.78 15.31 -8.88
N SER A 703 32.94 15.86 -9.22
CA SER A 703 34.03 15.16 -9.90
C SER A 703 35.34 15.60 -9.27
N PRO A 704 36.21 14.67 -8.83
CA PRO A 704 37.52 15.03 -8.32
C PRO A 704 38.48 15.52 -9.43
N GLN A 705 38.23 15.17 -10.70
CA GLN A 705 39.10 15.51 -11.82
C GLN A 705 38.74 16.82 -12.52
N CYS A 706 37.53 17.34 -12.32
CA CYS A 706 37.00 18.45 -13.11
C CYS A 706 36.04 19.33 -12.32
N LYS A 707 35.91 20.60 -12.73
CA LYS A 707 34.85 21.49 -12.26
C LYS A 707 33.56 21.24 -13.05
N LEU A 708 32.49 20.90 -12.33
CA LEU A 708 31.14 20.73 -12.88
C LEU A 708 30.33 22.02 -12.70
N SER A 709 29.53 22.39 -13.70
CA SER A 709 28.60 23.52 -13.63
C SER A 709 27.35 23.27 -14.47
N PRO A 710 26.23 23.96 -14.18
CA PRO A 710 25.03 23.86 -15.00
C PRO A 710 25.23 24.51 -16.38
N TYR A 711 24.63 23.93 -17.41
CA TYR A 711 24.51 24.50 -18.74
C TYR A 711 23.05 24.49 -19.18
N GLN A 712 22.44 25.67 -19.28
CA GLN A 712 21.06 25.80 -19.75
C GLN A 712 21.01 25.51 -21.26
N VAL A 713 20.28 24.47 -21.66
CA VAL A 713 20.09 24.11 -23.07
C VAL A 713 18.79 24.71 -23.60
N ASP A 714 17.71 24.53 -22.85
CA ASP A 714 16.38 25.11 -23.11
C ASP A 714 15.71 25.46 -21.77
N LYS A 715 14.42 25.83 -21.75
CA LYS A 715 13.71 26.21 -20.52
C LYS A 715 13.60 25.08 -19.47
N THR A 716 13.70 23.82 -19.88
CA THR A 716 13.42 22.63 -19.06
C THR A 716 14.65 21.72 -18.88
N MET A 717 15.70 21.89 -19.70
CA MET A 717 16.89 21.05 -19.73
C MET A 717 18.12 21.80 -19.29
N VAL A 718 18.73 21.30 -18.21
CA VAL A 718 20.01 21.78 -17.69
C VAL A 718 21.02 20.63 -17.75
N PHE A 719 22.03 20.78 -18.59
CA PHE A 719 23.06 19.77 -18.79
C PHE A 719 24.30 20.01 -17.94
N ILE A 720 25.14 18.98 -17.81
CA ILE A 720 26.41 19.08 -17.09
C ILE A 720 27.47 19.68 -18.03
N ARG A 721 27.97 20.88 -17.68
CA ARG A 721 29.21 21.43 -18.24
C ARG A 721 30.39 20.95 -17.41
N ILE A 722 31.41 20.46 -18.10
CA ILE A 722 32.66 19.99 -17.53
C ILE A 722 33.77 20.92 -17.99
N SER A 723 34.58 21.41 -17.05
CA SER A 723 35.68 22.34 -17.32
C SER A 723 36.90 22.04 -16.45
N HIS A 724 38.06 22.54 -16.87
CA HIS A 724 39.32 22.40 -16.13
C HIS A 724 39.70 20.92 -15.88
N CYS A 725 39.50 20.07 -16.89
CA CYS A 725 39.85 18.66 -16.82
C CYS A 725 41.26 18.40 -17.31
N VAL A 726 41.89 17.35 -16.77
CA VAL A 726 43.09 16.75 -17.34
C VAL A 726 42.72 16.04 -18.65
N HIS A 727 43.40 16.40 -19.73
CA HIS A 727 43.13 15.88 -21.08
C HIS A 727 43.32 14.36 -21.14
N LYS A 728 42.38 13.64 -21.77
CA LYS A 728 42.37 12.17 -21.94
C LYS A 728 42.35 11.34 -20.64
N GLN A 729 42.23 11.94 -19.47
CA GLN A 729 42.06 11.19 -18.22
C GLN A 729 40.62 10.70 -18.07
N ALA A 730 40.44 9.56 -17.41
CA ALA A 730 39.12 9.09 -17.00
C ALA A 730 38.54 10.01 -15.91
N ILE A 731 37.35 10.54 -16.15
CA ILE A 731 36.62 11.47 -15.29
C ILE A 731 35.45 10.73 -14.68
N VAL A 732 35.31 10.85 -13.35
CA VAL A 732 34.22 10.23 -12.61
C VAL A 732 33.26 11.31 -12.13
N ILE A 733 32.02 11.27 -12.59
CA ILE A 733 30.93 12.10 -12.08
C ILE A 733 30.05 11.23 -11.19
N LYS A 734 29.88 11.63 -9.94
CA LYS A 734 29.02 10.95 -8.96
C LYS A 734 28.32 11.96 -8.06
N SER A 735 27.32 11.51 -7.30
CA SER A 735 26.79 12.37 -6.25
C SER A 735 27.69 12.42 -5.01
N VAL A 736 27.67 13.55 -4.31
CA VAL A 736 28.24 13.66 -2.97
C VAL A 736 27.49 12.76 -1.99
N SER A 737 28.14 12.42 -0.87
CA SER A 737 27.54 11.56 0.17
C SER A 737 26.24 12.15 0.72
N PRO A 738 25.29 11.32 1.19
CA PRO A 738 24.03 11.78 1.75
C PRO A 738 24.19 12.83 2.87
N PHE A 739 25.21 12.66 3.73
CA PHE A 739 25.53 13.63 4.77
C PHE A 739 25.97 14.99 4.20
N LYS A 740 26.83 15.01 3.17
CA LYS A 740 27.22 16.26 2.51
C LYS A 740 26.03 16.95 1.85
N ARG A 741 25.07 16.19 1.32
CA ARG A 741 23.83 16.75 0.73
C ARG A 741 22.96 17.48 1.74
N LEU A 742 23.05 17.18 3.05
CA LEU A 742 22.28 17.92 4.06
C LEU A 742 22.75 19.38 4.17
N PHE A 743 24.03 19.66 3.90
CA PHE A 743 24.65 20.97 4.01
C PHE A 743 24.70 21.79 2.71
N LEU A 744 24.37 21.17 1.56
CA LEU A 744 24.20 21.84 0.26
C LEU A 744 22.79 22.35 0.08
#